data_AF-A0A533S0V0-F1
#
_entry.id   AF-A0A533S0V0-F1
#
_cell.length_a   1.000
_cell.length_b   1.000
_cell.length_c   1.000
_cell.angle_alpha   90.00
_cell.angle_beta   90.00
_cell.angle_gamma   90.00
#
_symmetry.space_group_name_H-M   'P 1'
#
loop_
_entity.id
_entity.type
_entity.pdbx_description
1 polymer ?
#
loop_
_entity_poly.entity_id
_entity_poly.type
_entity_poly.pdbx_seq_one_letter_code
_entity_poly.pdbx_strand_id
1 'polypeptide(L)'
;MRQELTLHPGPVAADGSPTWSLQDPVRNAFFRIDWPTFEILSRWGLGSAETIVQWVNRETALELDETDVESVQRFLQDNQLCRCDGPQDTARLLERQAASRHGLTQWLLHHYLFFRLPLVRPDAWLQRLLPRVEFFYSPRFFRLTGLALAVGLVEVFRQWESFSATLVDTLSWKGAAGYALALGLVKVLHELGHGFTARRYGCRVPAMGVAFLVMWPVAYTDVNEAWKLTDRRQRLAVGGAGIVTEGIVAAWATLAWAFLPDGTLRGLAFMLATVTWFSTLAINASPFMRFDGYFLLSDWLDFPNLHSRSFALARWDLRERLFALGEEPPEHLPPARQRALVLFAWGIWIYRLTLFLGIAAMVYYMFFKALGLFLFAVEIGWFVLLPLWSEIREWRRRAAAIRASARARRTARLAALVLLVGVVPWNFQVGGQGVLRSGEHYALFAPGTAQVLAMPVAEGTRVEAGTVLMELASPEVEYRQQQVAQRVERLDWQVQVAGFDETLRARQLVTREELATADSEQAGAELERQRYQLTAPFAGELRDRRPDLGIGEWVHRQEPLAVLVAPGRWQVETYLGESEVARIEAGDRGRFYPETRGLPSLALRVLSVDRDASRTLGEAMLASTHGGEVMVRERRGQLVPEKAVYRVLLEVSDTADAAAVGRVQRGQVVIYGSPKTLLGDFARAAVAVLVRESGW
;
A
#
# COMPACT_ATOMS: atom_id res chain seq x y z
N MET A 1 -29.81 -48.50 11.97
CA MET A 1 -29.89 -47.05 11.68
C MET A 1 -30.88 -46.40 12.64
N ARG A 2 -30.77 -45.11 12.95
CA ARG A 2 -31.80 -44.34 13.67
C ARG A 2 -33.12 -44.35 12.87
N GLN A 3 -34.26 -44.56 13.53
CA GLN A 3 -35.55 -44.81 12.87
C GLN A 3 -36.26 -43.54 12.42
N GLU A 4 -35.89 -42.40 13.00
CA GLU A 4 -36.46 -41.08 12.71
C GLU A 4 -35.84 -40.39 11.49
N LEU A 5 -34.81 -40.99 10.87
CA LEU A 5 -34.22 -40.44 9.66
C LEU A 5 -35.21 -40.53 8.51
N THR A 6 -35.34 -39.45 7.74
CA THR A 6 -36.25 -39.42 6.59
C THR A 6 -35.46 -39.21 5.30
N LEU A 7 -35.90 -39.87 4.23
CA LEU A 7 -35.28 -39.78 2.93
C LEU A 7 -36.17 -39.00 1.97
N HIS A 8 -35.60 -37.99 1.32
CA HIS A 8 -36.27 -37.15 0.33
C HIS A 8 -35.59 -37.32 -1.03
N PRO A 9 -36.33 -37.21 -2.15
CA PRO A 9 -35.70 -37.19 -3.47
C PRO A 9 -34.76 -35.98 -3.57
N GLY A 10 -33.56 -36.20 -4.11
CA GLY A 10 -32.57 -35.17 -4.36
C GLY A 10 -32.58 -34.70 -5.81
N PRO A 11 -31.80 -33.65 -6.15
CA PRO A 11 -31.61 -33.24 -7.53
C PRO A 11 -30.83 -34.32 -8.31
N VAL A 12 -31.06 -34.44 -9.61
CA VAL A 12 -30.26 -35.34 -10.46
C VAL A 12 -28.80 -34.87 -10.46
N ALA A 13 -27.84 -35.79 -10.38
CA ALA A 13 -26.41 -35.47 -10.44
C ALA A 13 -25.99 -35.05 -11.87
N ALA A 14 -24.78 -34.50 -11.99
CA ALA A 14 -24.27 -33.97 -13.26
C ALA A 14 -24.09 -35.03 -14.36
N ASP A 15 -23.94 -36.30 -13.96
CA ASP A 15 -23.87 -37.48 -14.82
C ASP A 15 -25.26 -38.06 -15.16
N GLY A 16 -26.34 -37.47 -14.65
CA GLY A 16 -27.70 -37.96 -14.84
C GLY A 16 -28.15 -38.98 -13.80
N SER A 17 -27.29 -39.37 -12.83
CA SER A 17 -27.66 -40.33 -11.80
C SER A 17 -28.63 -39.72 -10.77
N PRO A 18 -29.57 -40.52 -10.23
CA PRO A 18 -30.46 -40.06 -9.17
C PRO A 18 -29.68 -39.84 -7.88
N THR A 19 -30.10 -38.84 -7.08
CA THR A 19 -29.57 -38.63 -5.73
C THR A 19 -30.71 -38.48 -4.73
N TRP A 20 -30.41 -38.65 -3.45
CA TRP A 20 -31.37 -38.50 -2.36
C TRP A 20 -30.81 -37.62 -1.24
N SER A 21 -31.70 -36.99 -0.47
CA SER A 21 -31.36 -36.18 0.70
C SER A 21 -31.83 -36.90 1.96
N LEU A 22 -30.88 -37.39 2.76
CA LEU A 22 -31.12 -37.99 4.07
C LEU A 22 -31.18 -36.88 5.14
N GLN A 23 -32.31 -36.78 5.84
CA GLN A 23 -32.57 -35.78 6.88
C GLN A 23 -32.43 -36.39 8.27
N ASP A 24 -31.59 -35.77 9.11
CA ASP A 24 -31.60 -35.94 10.58
C ASP A 24 -32.49 -34.85 11.20
N PRO A 25 -33.73 -35.19 11.63
CA PRO A 25 -34.67 -34.20 12.15
C PRO A 25 -34.24 -33.61 13.50
N VAL A 26 -33.39 -34.31 14.27
CA VAL A 26 -32.95 -33.86 15.60
C VAL A 26 -31.89 -32.77 15.46
N ARG A 27 -30.94 -32.96 14.55
CA ARG A 27 -29.85 -32.01 14.30
C ARG A 27 -30.19 -30.96 13.23
N ASN A 28 -31.35 -31.09 12.58
CA ASN A 28 -31.73 -30.33 11.38
C ASN A 28 -30.61 -30.37 10.31
N ALA A 29 -30.05 -31.56 10.07
CA ALA A 29 -28.95 -31.78 9.14
C ALA A 29 -29.41 -32.56 7.92
N PHE A 30 -28.84 -32.22 6.76
CA PHE A 30 -29.15 -32.84 5.48
C PHE A 30 -27.87 -33.40 4.85
N PHE A 31 -27.93 -34.64 4.41
CA PHE A 31 -26.84 -35.32 3.73
C PHE A 31 -27.31 -35.75 2.35
N ARG A 32 -26.56 -35.38 1.32
CA ARG A 32 -26.83 -35.84 -0.05
C ARG A 32 -26.14 -37.18 -0.26
N ILE A 33 -26.90 -38.20 -0.62
CA ILE A 33 -26.42 -39.55 -0.91
C ILE A 33 -26.57 -39.83 -2.41
N ASP A 34 -25.59 -40.52 -2.97
CA ASP A 34 -25.54 -40.95 -4.35
C ASP A 34 -26.29 -42.28 -4.54
N TRP A 35 -26.38 -42.73 -5.80
CA TRP A 35 -27.10 -43.95 -6.16
C TRP A 35 -26.52 -45.22 -5.51
N PRO A 36 -25.19 -45.45 -5.50
CA PRO A 36 -24.60 -46.56 -4.75
C PRO A 36 -24.98 -46.57 -3.26
N THR A 37 -24.81 -45.43 -2.57
CA THR A 37 -25.14 -45.34 -1.15
C THR A 37 -26.62 -45.59 -0.90
N PHE A 38 -27.51 -45.09 -1.76
CA PHE A 38 -28.94 -45.35 -1.64
C PHE A 38 -29.29 -46.84 -1.75
N GLU A 39 -28.72 -47.55 -2.73
CA GLU A 39 -29.01 -48.99 -2.93
C GLU A 39 -28.47 -49.86 -1.79
N ILE A 40 -27.34 -49.47 -1.18
CA ILE A 40 -26.81 -50.08 0.05
C ILE A 40 -27.77 -49.83 1.22
N LEU A 41 -28.24 -48.59 1.40
CA LEU A 41 -29.12 -48.21 2.52
C LEU A 41 -30.52 -48.81 2.40
N SER A 42 -31.07 -48.96 1.19
CA SER A 42 -32.39 -49.57 0.96
C SER A 42 -32.40 -51.05 1.35
N ARG A 43 -31.25 -51.72 1.25
CA ARG A 43 -31.03 -53.13 1.62
C ARG A 43 -30.34 -53.30 2.96
N TRP A 44 -30.23 -52.25 3.76
CA TRP A 44 -29.55 -52.27 5.06
C TRP A 44 -30.12 -53.32 6.04
N GLY A 45 -31.39 -53.71 5.86
CA GLY A 45 -32.05 -54.76 6.65
C GLY A 45 -31.48 -56.17 6.45
N LEU A 46 -30.69 -56.42 5.39
CA LEU A 46 -30.08 -57.74 5.12
C LEU A 46 -28.93 -58.08 6.09
N GLY A 47 -28.37 -57.09 6.78
CA GLY A 47 -27.47 -57.29 7.93
C GLY A 47 -26.01 -57.65 7.61
N SER A 48 -25.71 -58.30 6.49
CA SER A 48 -24.35 -58.69 6.05
C SER A 48 -23.90 -57.90 4.81
N ALA A 49 -22.65 -57.40 4.83
CA ALA A 49 -22.07 -56.66 3.71
C ALA A 49 -22.06 -57.51 2.42
N GLU A 50 -21.61 -58.76 2.52
CA GLU A 50 -21.59 -59.70 1.40
C GLU A 50 -22.97 -59.87 0.75
N THR A 51 -24.02 -60.03 1.56
CA THR A 51 -25.39 -60.23 1.06
C THR A 51 -25.95 -58.94 0.46
N ILE A 52 -25.63 -57.77 1.02
CA ILE A 52 -26.01 -56.47 0.43
C ILE A 52 -25.39 -56.32 -0.95
N VAL A 53 -24.08 -56.55 -1.09
CA VAL A 53 -23.35 -56.45 -2.37
C VAL A 53 -23.91 -57.43 -3.40
N GLN A 54 -24.12 -58.69 -3.02
CA GLN A 54 -24.69 -59.71 -3.92
C GLN A 54 -26.05 -59.31 -4.46
N TRP A 55 -26.92 -58.74 -3.61
CA TRP A 55 -28.24 -58.28 -4.03
C TRP A 55 -28.18 -57.02 -4.91
N VAL A 56 -27.35 -56.04 -4.55
CA VAL A 56 -27.23 -54.81 -5.35
C VAL A 56 -26.66 -55.11 -6.74
N ASN A 57 -25.58 -55.90 -6.82
CA ASN A 57 -24.95 -56.25 -8.10
C ASN A 57 -25.85 -57.15 -8.98
N ARG A 58 -26.81 -57.86 -8.38
CA ARG A 58 -27.77 -58.70 -9.11
C ARG A 58 -28.96 -57.91 -9.65
N GLU A 59 -29.47 -56.95 -8.89
CA GLU A 59 -30.70 -56.23 -9.22
C GLU A 59 -30.47 -54.88 -9.91
N THR A 60 -29.25 -54.35 -9.83
CA THR A 60 -28.88 -53.05 -10.40
C THR A 60 -27.69 -53.19 -11.34
N ALA A 61 -27.41 -52.13 -12.11
CA ALA A 61 -26.24 -52.07 -12.98
C ALA A 61 -24.96 -51.61 -12.24
N LEU A 62 -25.00 -51.55 -10.91
CA LEU A 62 -23.85 -51.17 -10.09
C LEU A 62 -22.92 -52.36 -9.89
N GLU A 63 -21.62 -52.09 -9.86
CA GLU A 63 -20.59 -53.04 -9.48
C GLU A 63 -19.99 -52.56 -8.15
N LEU A 64 -20.53 -53.06 -7.05
CA LEU A 64 -20.08 -52.73 -5.70
C LEU A 64 -19.25 -53.86 -5.09
N ASP A 65 -18.40 -53.50 -4.14
CA ASP A 65 -17.67 -54.42 -3.29
C ASP A 65 -18.01 -54.24 -1.80
N GLU A 66 -17.45 -55.09 -0.93
CA GLU A 66 -17.68 -54.97 0.51
C GLU A 66 -17.10 -53.68 1.11
N THR A 67 -16.06 -53.11 0.48
CA THR A 67 -15.43 -51.86 0.94
C THR A 67 -16.33 -50.65 0.74
N ASP A 68 -17.22 -50.69 -0.24
CA ASP A 68 -18.28 -49.68 -0.42
C ASP A 68 -19.25 -49.69 0.74
N VAL A 69 -19.70 -50.89 1.17
CA VAL A 69 -20.61 -51.04 2.32
C VAL A 69 -19.95 -50.58 3.61
N GLU A 70 -18.68 -50.93 3.83
CA GLU A 70 -17.91 -50.43 4.96
C GLU A 70 -17.75 -48.90 4.95
N SER A 71 -17.60 -48.30 3.76
CA SER A 71 -17.49 -46.86 3.59
C SER A 71 -18.80 -46.15 3.94
N VAL A 72 -19.94 -46.71 3.52
CA VAL A 72 -21.27 -46.24 3.95
C VAL A 72 -21.45 -46.41 5.47
N GLN A 73 -21.02 -47.54 6.04
CA GLN A 73 -21.07 -47.75 7.49
C GLN A 73 -20.26 -46.70 8.24
N ARG A 74 -19.02 -46.44 7.82
CA ARG A 74 -18.16 -45.37 8.38
C ARG A 74 -18.85 -44.01 8.26
N PHE A 75 -19.42 -43.68 7.10
CA PHE A 75 -20.17 -42.44 6.90
C PHE A 75 -21.34 -42.29 7.90
N LEU A 76 -22.16 -43.32 8.09
CA LEU A 76 -23.29 -43.28 9.03
C LEU A 76 -22.81 -43.10 10.48
N GLN A 77 -21.71 -43.77 10.85
CA GLN A 77 -21.13 -43.70 12.18
C GLN A 77 -20.47 -42.33 12.45
N ASP A 78 -19.75 -41.79 11.49
CA ASP A 78 -19.11 -40.47 11.59
C ASP A 78 -20.13 -39.35 11.72
N ASN A 79 -21.27 -39.50 11.07
CA ASN A 79 -22.36 -38.52 11.12
C ASN A 79 -23.40 -38.77 12.22
N GLN A 80 -23.22 -39.78 13.08
CA GLN A 80 -24.12 -40.11 14.20
C GLN A 80 -25.54 -40.49 13.77
N LEU A 81 -25.64 -41.22 12.66
CA LEU A 81 -26.90 -41.69 12.04
C LEU A 81 -27.25 -43.14 12.46
N CYS A 82 -26.34 -43.81 13.16
CA CYS A 82 -26.55 -45.15 13.72
C CYS A 82 -27.27 -45.10 15.08
N ARG A 83 -28.05 -46.14 15.38
CA ARG A 83 -28.58 -46.36 16.74
C ARG A 83 -27.42 -46.82 17.61
N CYS A 84 -27.25 -46.21 18.78
CA CYS A 84 -26.18 -46.54 19.72
C CYS A 84 -26.77 -47.43 20.81
N ASP A 85 -26.54 -48.75 20.71
CA ASP A 85 -27.16 -49.72 21.62
C ASP A 85 -26.15 -50.40 22.56
N GLY A 86 -24.85 -50.25 22.30
CA GLY A 86 -23.79 -50.97 23.01
C GLY A 86 -22.86 -50.09 23.87
N PRO A 87 -22.14 -50.68 24.85
CA PRO A 87 -21.13 -49.98 25.66
C PRO A 87 -20.00 -49.37 24.83
N GLN A 88 -19.65 -50.01 23.70
CA GLN A 88 -18.63 -49.53 22.75
C GLN A 88 -19.06 -48.23 22.04
N ASP A 89 -20.35 -48.11 21.70
CA ASP A 89 -20.88 -46.88 21.10
C ASP A 89 -20.85 -45.72 22.10
N THR A 90 -21.18 -45.97 23.37
CA THR A 90 -21.11 -44.98 24.43
C THR A 90 -19.68 -44.52 24.69
N ALA A 91 -18.72 -45.43 24.73
CA ALA A 91 -17.30 -45.08 24.85
C ALA A 91 -16.82 -44.19 23.69
N ARG A 92 -17.22 -44.51 22.46
CA ARG A 92 -16.92 -43.68 21.28
C ARG A 92 -17.55 -42.30 21.33
N LEU A 93 -18.79 -42.18 21.80
CA LEU A 93 -19.44 -40.89 22.00
C LEU A 93 -18.74 -40.06 23.08
N LEU A 94 -18.28 -40.69 24.17
CA LEU A 94 -17.49 -40.04 25.23
C LEU A 94 -16.11 -39.58 24.73
N GLU A 95 -15.40 -40.40 23.94
CA GLU A 95 -14.15 -40.00 23.30
C GLU A 95 -14.34 -38.83 22.35
N ARG A 96 -15.41 -38.83 21.54
CA ARG A 96 -15.76 -37.69 20.68
C ARG A 96 -16.14 -36.46 21.49
N GLN A 97 -16.89 -36.62 22.58
CA GLN A 97 -17.22 -35.51 23.47
C GLN A 97 -15.95 -34.92 24.10
N ALA A 98 -15.01 -35.77 24.53
CA ALA A 98 -13.69 -35.35 25.02
C ALA A 98 -12.86 -34.65 23.94
N ALA A 99 -12.86 -35.14 22.71
CA ALA A 99 -12.21 -34.50 21.57
C ALA A 99 -12.86 -33.16 21.15
N SER A 100 -14.16 -33.00 21.41
CA SER A 100 -14.91 -31.76 21.20
C SER A 100 -14.68 -30.71 22.29
N ARG A 101 -14.06 -31.08 23.42
CA ARG A 101 -13.66 -30.14 24.48
C ARG A 101 -12.42 -29.39 24.00
N HIS A 102 -12.65 -28.31 23.29
CA HIS A 102 -11.61 -27.34 22.98
C HIS A 102 -10.99 -26.77 24.27
N GLY A 103 -9.67 -26.64 24.32
CA GLY A 103 -9.00 -25.92 25.40
C GLY A 103 -9.51 -24.48 25.50
N LEU A 104 -9.41 -23.85 26.68
CA LEU A 104 -10.00 -22.53 26.99
C LEU A 104 -9.70 -21.46 25.91
N THR A 105 -8.50 -21.48 25.32
CA THR A 105 -8.07 -20.59 24.22
C THR A 105 -8.69 -20.95 22.87
N GLN A 106 -8.77 -22.22 22.49
CA GLN A 106 -9.48 -22.65 21.27
C GLN A 106 -11.00 -22.44 21.40
N TRP A 107 -11.54 -22.63 22.60
CA TRP A 107 -12.94 -22.36 22.93
C TRP A 107 -13.24 -20.86 22.82
N LEU A 108 -12.40 -20.00 23.41
CA LEU A 108 -12.52 -18.55 23.26
C LEU A 108 -12.35 -18.15 21.79
N LEU A 109 -11.38 -18.69 21.05
CA LEU A 109 -11.19 -18.37 19.64
C LEU A 109 -12.39 -18.78 18.79
N HIS A 110 -12.93 -19.99 18.96
CA HIS A 110 -14.09 -20.47 18.18
C HIS A 110 -15.40 -19.76 18.58
N HIS A 111 -15.65 -19.56 19.88
CA HIS A 111 -16.86 -18.86 20.36
C HIS A 111 -16.79 -17.34 20.13
N TYR A 112 -15.59 -16.75 20.12
CA TYR A 112 -15.40 -15.36 19.69
C TYR A 112 -15.69 -15.18 18.20
N LEU A 113 -15.36 -16.19 17.39
CA LEU A 113 -15.50 -16.13 15.94
C LEU A 113 -16.92 -16.42 15.46
N PHE A 114 -17.64 -17.39 16.03
CA PHE A 114 -18.99 -17.73 15.57
C PHE A 114 -19.87 -18.39 16.62
N PHE A 115 -20.99 -17.76 16.98
CA PHE A 115 -22.09 -18.40 17.69
C PHE A 115 -23.45 -17.89 17.20
N ARG A 116 -24.50 -18.71 17.36
CA ARG A 116 -25.88 -18.40 16.94
C ARG A 116 -26.78 -18.31 18.15
N LEU A 117 -27.54 -17.21 18.24
CA LEU A 117 -28.60 -17.04 19.22
C LEU A 117 -29.95 -17.14 18.52
N PRO A 118 -30.66 -18.28 18.59
CA PRO A 118 -32.01 -18.39 18.06
C PRO A 118 -32.95 -17.53 18.90
N LEU A 119 -33.58 -16.52 18.28
CA LEU A 119 -34.44 -15.57 18.99
C LEU A 119 -35.92 -15.95 18.88
N VAL A 120 -36.35 -16.38 17.70
CA VAL A 120 -37.77 -16.61 17.39
C VAL A 120 -37.93 -17.91 16.62
N ARG A 121 -39.05 -18.61 16.83
CA ARG A 121 -39.50 -19.76 16.02
C ARG A 121 -40.57 -19.28 15.04
N PRO A 122 -40.22 -18.95 13.78
CA PRO A 122 -41.09 -18.14 12.95
C PRO A 122 -42.13 -18.91 12.12
N ASP A 123 -41.98 -20.24 12.04
CA ASP A 123 -42.72 -21.12 11.11
C ASP A 123 -44.24 -20.87 11.07
N ALA A 124 -44.87 -20.78 12.25
CA ALA A 124 -46.32 -20.65 12.39
C ALA A 124 -46.83 -19.27 11.95
N TRP A 125 -46.14 -18.19 12.30
CA TRP A 125 -46.60 -16.85 11.93
C TRP A 125 -46.23 -16.51 10.48
N LEU A 126 -45.11 -17.02 9.96
CA LEU A 126 -44.78 -16.93 8.54
C LEU A 126 -45.86 -17.59 7.68
N GLN A 127 -46.33 -18.78 8.08
CA GLN A 127 -47.42 -19.49 7.39
C GLN A 127 -48.74 -18.70 7.41
N ARG A 128 -49.08 -18.07 8.54
CA ARG A 128 -50.30 -17.25 8.66
C ARG A 128 -50.24 -15.97 7.82
N LEU A 129 -49.07 -15.35 7.70
CA LEU A 129 -48.88 -14.11 6.94
C LEU A 129 -48.60 -14.35 5.44
N LEU A 130 -48.22 -15.57 5.06
CA LEU A 130 -47.88 -15.93 3.69
C LEU A 130 -48.93 -15.48 2.65
N PRO A 131 -50.26 -15.64 2.87
CA PRO A 131 -51.27 -15.18 1.90
C PRO A 131 -51.26 -13.66 1.68
N ARG A 132 -50.86 -12.86 2.69
CA ARG A 132 -50.77 -11.40 2.55
C ARG A 132 -49.51 -10.98 1.80
N VAL A 133 -48.43 -11.73 1.99
CA VAL A 133 -47.13 -11.47 1.33
C VAL A 133 -47.14 -11.98 -0.11
N GLU A 134 -48.06 -12.87 -0.47
CA GLU A 134 -48.19 -13.43 -1.82
C GLU A 134 -48.32 -12.37 -2.93
N PHE A 135 -48.88 -11.20 -2.62
CA PHE A 135 -48.93 -10.05 -3.53
C PHE A 135 -47.54 -9.62 -4.03
N PHE A 136 -46.51 -9.66 -3.17
CA PHE A 136 -45.13 -9.30 -3.53
C PHE A 136 -44.50 -10.26 -4.53
N TYR A 137 -45.02 -11.49 -4.63
CA TYR A 137 -44.57 -12.46 -5.62
C TYR A 137 -45.31 -12.32 -6.96
N SER A 138 -46.26 -11.38 -7.07
CA SER A 138 -47.03 -11.21 -8.30
C SER A 138 -46.20 -10.56 -9.42
N PRO A 139 -46.36 -10.98 -10.69
CA PRO A 139 -45.69 -10.34 -11.82
C PRO A 139 -46.06 -8.85 -12.00
N ARG A 140 -47.21 -8.43 -11.45
CA ARG A 140 -47.61 -7.02 -11.44
C ARG A 140 -46.74 -6.22 -10.48
N PHE A 141 -46.51 -6.72 -9.26
CA PHE A 141 -45.64 -6.05 -8.29
C PHE A 141 -44.20 -5.92 -8.80
N PHE A 142 -43.64 -6.96 -9.42
CA PHE A 142 -42.30 -6.88 -10.02
C PHE A 142 -42.22 -5.86 -11.16
N ARG A 143 -43.23 -5.78 -12.04
CA ARG A 143 -43.28 -4.76 -13.09
C ARG A 143 -43.37 -3.34 -12.52
N LEU A 144 -44.19 -3.14 -11.49
CA LEU A 144 -44.29 -1.84 -10.80
C LEU A 144 -42.98 -1.47 -10.11
N THR A 145 -42.30 -2.43 -9.47
CA THR A 145 -40.99 -2.21 -8.85
C THR A 145 -39.92 -1.88 -9.90
N GLY A 146 -39.96 -2.55 -11.06
CA GLY A 146 -39.08 -2.23 -12.19
C GLY A 146 -39.33 -0.82 -12.75
N LEU A 147 -40.59 -0.39 -12.84
CA LEU A 147 -40.94 0.98 -13.23
C LEU A 147 -40.49 2.00 -12.17
N ALA A 148 -40.72 1.71 -10.89
CA ALA A 148 -40.25 2.53 -9.78
C ALA A 148 -38.72 2.71 -9.80
N LEU A 149 -37.99 1.62 -10.08
CA LEU A 149 -36.55 1.67 -10.25
C LEU A 149 -36.14 2.54 -11.45
N ALA A 150 -36.76 2.33 -12.61
CA ALA A 150 -36.43 3.10 -13.81
C ALA A 150 -36.64 4.60 -13.61
N VAL A 151 -37.79 4.98 -13.05
CA VAL A 151 -38.10 6.39 -12.73
C VAL A 151 -37.14 6.93 -11.66
N GLY A 152 -36.90 6.17 -10.59
CA GLY A 152 -35.98 6.57 -9.52
C GLY A 152 -34.55 6.80 -10.03
N LEU A 153 -34.04 5.93 -10.91
CA LEU A 153 -32.71 6.10 -11.51
C LEU A 153 -32.63 7.30 -12.45
N VAL A 154 -33.67 7.54 -13.26
CA VAL A 154 -33.74 8.74 -14.11
C VAL A 154 -33.71 10.01 -13.25
N GLU A 155 -34.44 10.04 -12.14
CA GLU A 155 -34.45 11.20 -11.24
C GLU A 155 -33.14 11.37 -10.46
N VAL A 156 -32.49 10.28 -10.02
CA VAL A 156 -31.13 10.34 -9.46
C VAL A 156 -30.15 10.93 -10.47
N PHE A 157 -30.23 10.53 -11.73
CA PHE A 157 -29.39 11.08 -12.79
C PHE A 157 -29.67 12.57 -13.03
N ARG A 158 -30.94 12.98 -13.02
CA ARG A 158 -31.34 14.40 -13.16
C ARG A 158 -30.89 15.26 -11.97
N GLN A 159 -30.91 14.69 -10.77
CA GLN A 159 -30.61 15.38 -9.50
C GLN A 159 -29.23 14.95 -8.94
N TRP A 160 -28.29 14.62 -9.83
CA TRP A 160 -27.01 14.00 -9.45
C TRP A 160 -26.19 14.86 -8.49
N GLU A 161 -26.15 16.18 -8.69
CA GLU A 161 -25.45 17.11 -7.79
C GLU A 161 -26.02 17.03 -6.37
N SER A 162 -27.34 17.10 -6.21
CA SER A 162 -28.03 16.96 -4.92
C SER A 162 -27.80 15.59 -4.29
N PHE A 163 -27.87 14.51 -5.08
CA PHE A 163 -27.62 13.15 -4.62
C PHE A 163 -26.20 12.98 -4.07
N SER A 164 -25.20 13.48 -4.82
CA SER A 164 -23.79 13.40 -4.43
C SER A 164 -23.46 14.28 -3.21
N ALA A 165 -24.02 15.48 -3.13
CA ALA A 165 -23.88 16.36 -1.96
C ALA A 165 -24.46 15.71 -0.71
N THR A 166 -25.66 15.11 -0.82
CA THR A 166 -26.30 14.38 0.30
C THR A 166 -25.42 13.22 0.78
N LEU A 167 -24.72 12.52 -0.13
CA LEU A 167 -23.80 11.45 0.24
C LEU A 167 -22.64 11.97 1.11
N VAL A 168 -22.06 13.11 0.76
CA VAL A 168 -20.95 13.71 1.51
C VAL A 168 -21.43 14.21 2.87
N ASP A 169 -22.61 14.85 2.93
CA ASP A 169 -23.18 15.38 4.17
C ASP A 169 -23.57 14.28 5.18
N THR A 170 -23.93 13.09 4.69
CA THR A 170 -24.26 11.94 5.55
C THR A 170 -23.02 11.16 6.03
N LEU A 171 -21.80 11.49 5.56
CA LEU A 171 -20.53 10.95 6.09
C LEU A 171 -20.13 11.63 7.42
N SER A 172 -21.08 11.69 8.36
CA SER A 172 -20.89 12.18 9.72
C SER A 172 -21.26 11.10 10.74
N TRP A 173 -20.86 11.24 12.01
CA TRP A 173 -21.22 10.28 13.07
C TRP A 173 -22.74 10.10 13.22
N LYS A 174 -23.52 11.17 13.02
CA LYS A 174 -25.00 11.10 13.03
C LYS A 174 -25.53 10.32 11.83
N GLY A 175 -24.98 10.58 10.64
CA GLY A 175 -25.34 9.82 9.44
C GLY A 175 -24.95 8.34 9.53
N ALA A 176 -23.80 8.02 10.14
CA ALA A 176 -23.37 6.64 10.39
C ALA A 176 -24.35 5.86 11.28
N ALA A 177 -24.91 6.49 12.32
CA ALA A 177 -25.96 5.87 13.13
C ALA A 177 -27.25 5.62 12.32
N GLY A 178 -27.62 6.56 11.45
CA GLY A 178 -28.75 6.40 10.52
C GLY A 178 -28.53 5.24 9.54
N TYR A 179 -27.32 5.14 8.97
CA TYR A 179 -26.92 4.03 8.11
C TYR A 179 -26.94 2.67 8.83
N ALA A 180 -26.47 2.62 10.09
CA ALA A 180 -26.51 1.40 10.88
C ALA A 180 -27.94 0.94 11.15
N LEU A 181 -28.85 1.86 11.46
CA LEU A 181 -30.27 1.54 11.64
C LEU A 181 -30.93 1.07 10.34
N ALA A 182 -30.67 1.76 9.23
CA ALA A 182 -31.17 1.39 7.91
C ALA A 182 -30.68 0.00 7.49
N LEU A 183 -29.38 -0.29 7.70
CA LEU A 183 -28.81 -1.60 7.44
C LEU A 183 -29.46 -2.68 8.31
N GLY A 184 -29.66 -2.43 9.60
CA GLY A 184 -30.33 -3.37 10.51
C GLY A 184 -31.76 -3.71 10.05
N LEU A 185 -32.54 -2.69 9.67
CA LEU A 185 -33.90 -2.88 9.15
C LEU A 185 -33.91 -3.71 7.86
N VAL A 186 -33.04 -3.37 6.91
CA VAL A 186 -32.90 -4.07 5.63
C VAL A 186 -32.51 -5.53 5.84
N LYS A 187 -31.59 -5.81 6.77
CA LYS A 187 -31.17 -7.18 7.09
C LYS A 187 -32.30 -8.00 7.73
N VAL A 188 -33.14 -7.40 8.56
CA VAL A 188 -34.35 -8.09 9.04
C VAL A 188 -35.27 -8.42 7.87
N LEU A 189 -35.54 -7.47 6.96
CA LEU A 189 -36.36 -7.72 5.78
C LEU A 189 -35.76 -8.78 4.84
N HIS A 190 -34.44 -8.77 4.67
CA HIS A 190 -33.69 -9.76 3.89
C HIS A 190 -33.91 -11.18 4.41
N GLU A 191 -33.74 -11.37 5.72
CA GLU A 191 -33.98 -12.66 6.40
C GLU A 191 -35.45 -13.09 6.30
N LEU A 192 -36.39 -12.15 6.44
CA LEU A 192 -37.81 -12.40 6.20
C LEU A 192 -38.07 -12.85 4.76
N GLY A 193 -37.37 -12.28 3.78
CA GLY A 193 -37.42 -12.69 2.37
C GLY A 193 -37.10 -14.17 2.20
N HIS A 194 -35.99 -14.63 2.79
CA HIS A 194 -35.64 -16.05 2.83
C HIS A 194 -36.72 -16.90 3.50
N GLY A 195 -37.19 -16.49 4.67
CA GLY A 195 -38.23 -17.20 5.42
C GLY A 195 -39.54 -17.36 4.66
N PHE A 196 -40.09 -16.28 4.10
CA PHE A 196 -41.34 -16.32 3.34
C PHE A 196 -41.21 -17.14 2.06
N THR A 197 -40.08 -17.03 1.36
CA THR A 197 -39.86 -17.77 0.12
C THR A 197 -39.68 -19.27 0.39
N ALA A 198 -38.96 -19.64 1.46
CA ALA A 198 -38.86 -21.04 1.89
C ALA A 198 -40.24 -21.62 2.26
N ARG A 199 -41.05 -20.89 3.04
CA ARG A 199 -42.42 -21.32 3.38
C ARG A 199 -43.33 -21.44 2.16
N ARG A 200 -43.20 -20.55 1.16
CA ARG A 200 -43.95 -20.60 -0.09
C ARG A 200 -43.75 -21.91 -0.84
N TYR A 201 -42.54 -22.46 -0.82
CA TYR A 201 -42.21 -23.75 -1.45
C TYR A 201 -42.36 -24.95 -0.49
N GLY A 202 -43.04 -24.78 0.65
CA GLY A 202 -43.36 -25.88 1.56
C GLY A 202 -42.24 -26.29 2.53
N CYS A 203 -41.12 -25.57 2.56
CA CYS A 203 -40.05 -25.81 3.53
C CYS A 203 -40.45 -25.28 4.92
N ARG A 204 -39.93 -25.85 6.01
CA ARG A 204 -40.08 -25.31 7.37
C ARG A 204 -38.93 -24.38 7.74
N VAL A 205 -39.23 -23.37 8.56
CA VAL A 205 -38.26 -22.39 9.07
C VAL A 205 -38.23 -22.49 10.60
N PRO A 206 -37.35 -23.32 11.17
CA PRO A 206 -37.40 -23.65 12.59
C PRO A 206 -36.95 -22.50 13.50
N ALA A 207 -36.00 -21.68 13.05
CA ALA A 207 -35.45 -20.59 13.84
C ALA A 207 -35.04 -19.38 12.98
N MET A 208 -35.26 -18.19 13.53
CA MET A 208 -34.65 -16.92 13.11
C MET A 208 -33.97 -16.30 14.32
N GLY A 209 -32.84 -15.62 14.11
CA GLY A 209 -32.10 -15.03 15.20
C GLY A 209 -30.95 -14.14 14.77
N VAL A 210 -29.99 -13.98 15.68
CA VAL A 210 -28.76 -13.23 15.44
C VAL A 210 -27.57 -14.15 15.65
N ALA A 211 -26.67 -14.18 14.67
CA ALA A 211 -25.38 -14.82 14.75
C ALA A 211 -24.31 -13.74 14.97
N PHE A 212 -23.29 -14.04 15.76
CA PHE A 212 -22.15 -13.13 15.94
C PHE A 212 -20.96 -13.67 15.16
N LEU A 213 -20.44 -12.87 14.23
CA LEU A 213 -19.22 -13.16 13.47
C LEU A 213 -18.15 -12.13 13.86
N VAL A 214 -17.10 -12.55 14.57
CA VAL A 214 -16.07 -11.63 15.11
C VAL A 214 -16.70 -10.48 15.93
N MET A 215 -17.61 -10.83 16.85
CA MET A 215 -18.43 -9.89 17.64
C MET A 215 -19.40 -8.98 16.84
N TRP A 216 -19.45 -9.08 15.52
CA TRP A 216 -20.43 -8.33 14.72
C TRP A 216 -21.76 -9.09 14.63
N PRO A 217 -22.89 -8.49 15.05
CA PRO A 217 -24.20 -9.13 14.96
C PRO A 217 -24.70 -9.17 13.51
N VAL A 218 -25.12 -10.35 13.06
CA VAL A 218 -25.69 -10.61 11.74
C VAL A 218 -27.01 -11.35 11.94
N ALA A 219 -28.09 -10.86 11.34
CA ALA A 219 -29.36 -11.58 11.34
C ALA A 219 -29.22 -12.90 10.56
N TYR A 220 -29.94 -13.96 10.96
CA TYR A 220 -29.95 -15.22 10.21
C TYR A 220 -31.31 -15.90 10.26
N THR A 221 -31.60 -16.63 9.18
CA THR A 221 -32.77 -17.51 9.03
C THR A 221 -32.30 -18.91 8.74
N ASP A 222 -32.78 -19.90 9.51
CA ASP A 222 -32.53 -21.30 9.20
C ASP A 222 -33.43 -21.75 8.03
N VAL A 223 -32.85 -21.76 6.83
CA VAL A 223 -33.47 -22.27 5.59
C VAL A 223 -32.88 -23.62 5.15
N ASN A 224 -32.30 -24.40 6.07
CA ASN A 224 -31.70 -25.69 5.73
C ASN A 224 -32.70 -26.69 5.11
N GLU A 225 -34.00 -26.53 5.34
CA GLU A 225 -34.98 -27.39 4.66
C GLU A 225 -35.06 -27.17 3.14
N ALA A 226 -34.51 -26.08 2.60
CA ALA A 226 -34.44 -25.84 1.15
C ALA A 226 -33.66 -26.93 0.40
N TRP A 227 -32.80 -27.70 1.09
CA TRP A 227 -32.10 -28.87 0.53
C TRP A 227 -33.04 -30.03 0.16
N LYS A 228 -34.32 -30.00 0.57
CA LYS A 228 -35.37 -30.95 0.13
C LYS A 228 -35.92 -30.62 -1.26
N LEU A 229 -35.71 -29.40 -1.75
CA LEU A 229 -36.28 -28.95 -3.01
C LEU A 229 -35.51 -29.55 -4.19
N THR A 230 -36.18 -30.40 -4.98
CA THR A 230 -35.61 -31.01 -6.19
C THR A 230 -35.48 -30.01 -7.33
N ASP A 231 -36.42 -29.08 -7.46
CA ASP A 231 -36.42 -28.05 -8.50
C ASP A 231 -35.38 -26.97 -8.21
N ARG A 232 -34.42 -26.84 -9.14
CA ARG A 232 -33.35 -25.84 -9.12
C ARG A 232 -33.90 -24.42 -9.06
N ARG A 233 -35.04 -24.13 -9.71
CA ARG A 233 -35.63 -22.78 -9.69
C ARG A 233 -36.15 -22.41 -8.31
N GLN A 234 -36.67 -23.38 -7.57
CA GLN A 234 -37.16 -23.17 -6.21
C GLN A 234 -36.00 -22.95 -5.24
N ARG A 235 -34.91 -23.74 -5.36
CA ARG A 235 -33.67 -23.50 -4.58
C ARG A 235 -33.10 -22.11 -4.85
N LEU A 236 -32.97 -21.74 -6.13
CA LEU A 236 -32.50 -20.41 -6.54
C LEU A 236 -33.40 -19.29 -6.01
N ALA A 237 -34.73 -19.48 -6.01
CA ALA A 237 -35.65 -18.50 -5.46
C ALA A 237 -35.45 -18.33 -3.95
N VAL A 238 -35.28 -19.41 -3.19
CA VAL A 238 -35.00 -19.34 -1.75
C VAL A 238 -33.65 -18.70 -1.47
N GLY A 239 -32.58 -19.11 -2.17
CA GLY A 239 -31.24 -18.56 -2.00
C GLY A 239 -31.09 -17.11 -2.48
N GLY A 240 -31.86 -16.69 -3.48
CA GLY A 240 -31.88 -15.32 -3.98
C GLY A 240 -32.88 -14.40 -3.28
N ALA A 241 -33.73 -14.92 -2.40
CA ALA A 241 -34.85 -14.17 -1.82
C ALA A 241 -34.40 -12.91 -1.08
N GLY A 242 -33.34 -13.00 -0.28
CA GLY A 242 -32.78 -11.85 0.44
C GLY A 242 -32.32 -10.74 -0.51
N ILE A 243 -31.54 -11.08 -1.55
CA ILE A 243 -31.09 -10.13 -2.59
C ILE A 243 -32.29 -9.48 -3.30
N VAL A 244 -33.32 -10.26 -3.64
CA VAL A 244 -34.53 -9.74 -4.29
C VAL A 244 -35.28 -8.79 -3.36
N THR A 245 -35.42 -9.14 -2.08
CA THR A 245 -36.06 -8.28 -1.08
C THR A 245 -35.31 -6.97 -0.90
N GLU A 246 -33.98 -7.02 -0.78
CA GLU A 246 -33.15 -5.81 -0.70
C GLU A 246 -33.27 -4.97 -1.99
N GLY A 247 -33.27 -5.60 -3.17
CA GLY A 247 -33.45 -4.91 -4.45
C GLY A 247 -34.80 -4.20 -4.56
N ILE A 248 -35.89 -4.82 -4.07
CA ILE A 248 -37.21 -4.19 -3.98
C ILE A 248 -37.15 -2.97 -3.05
N VAL A 249 -36.59 -3.12 -1.85
CA VAL A 249 -36.46 -2.00 -0.90
C VAL A 249 -35.64 -0.87 -1.50
N ALA A 250 -34.51 -1.19 -2.14
CA ALA A 250 -33.64 -0.21 -2.77
C ALA A 250 -34.35 0.54 -3.92
N ALA A 251 -35.11 -0.15 -4.77
CA ALA A 251 -35.87 0.46 -5.85
C ALA A 251 -36.91 1.47 -5.34
N TRP A 252 -37.73 1.06 -4.36
CA TRP A 252 -38.75 1.93 -3.79
C TRP A 252 -38.16 3.07 -2.95
N ALA A 253 -37.06 2.84 -2.22
CA ALA A 253 -36.35 3.89 -1.49
C ALA A 253 -35.72 4.93 -2.43
N THR A 254 -35.18 4.49 -3.57
CA THR A 254 -34.63 5.38 -4.60
C THR A 254 -35.72 6.26 -5.20
N LEU A 255 -36.87 5.67 -5.53
CA LEU A 255 -38.03 6.43 -5.99
C LEU A 255 -38.53 7.41 -4.92
N ALA A 256 -38.65 6.95 -3.67
CA ALA A 256 -39.09 7.80 -2.57
C ALA A 256 -38.16 9.00 -2.37
N TRP A 257 -36.84 8.79 -2.42
CA TRP A 257 -35.86 9.87 -2.35
C TRP A 257 -36.02 10.92 -3.47
N ALA A 258 -36.40 10.49 -4.66
CA ALA A 258 -36.58 11.36 -5.82
C ALA A 258 -37.79 12.31 -5.70
N PHE A 259 -38.87 11.88 -5.03
CA PHE A 259 -40.13 12.62 -4.95
C PHE A 259 -40.43 13.22 -3.57
N LEU A 260 -39.73 12.78 -2.52
CA LEU A 260 -39.91 13.35 -1.18
C LEU A 260 -39.32 14.77 -1.11
N PRO A 261 -39.99 15.71 -0.42
CA PRO A 261 -39.45 17.04 -0.18
C PRO A 261 -38.23 16.97 0.77
N ASP A 262 -37.41 18.01 0.74
CA ASP A 262 -36.24 18.12 1.62
C ASP A 262 -36.65 18.01 3.10
N GLY A 263 -36.00 17.10 3.81
CA GLY A 263 -36.29 16.81 5.21
C GLY A 263 -35.88 15.40 5.63
N THR A 264 -36.26 15.02 6.85
CA THR A 264 -35.84 13.74 7.47
C THR A 264 -36.24 12.52 6.64
N LEU A 265 -37.44 12.52 6.03
CA LEU A 265 -37.92 11.39 5.24
C LEU A 265 -37.11 11.18 3.96
N ARG A 266 -36.76 12.26 3.26
CA ARG A 266 -35.89 12.21 2.08
C ARG A 266 -34.50 11.70 2.48
N GLY A 267 -33.95 12.16 3.60
CA GLY A 267 -32.68 11.67 4.14
C GLY A 267 -32.69 10.19 4.52
N LEU A 268 -33.77 9.70 5.16
CA LEU A 268 -33.92 8.28 5.48
C LEU A 268 -34.07 7.42 4.22
N ALA A 269 -34.85 7.87 3.24
CA ALA A 269 -34.97 7.21 1.94
C ALA A 269 -33.63 7.14 1.20
N PHE A 270 -32.84 8.22 1.26
CA PHE A 270 -31.48 8.26 0.73
C PHE A 270 -30.58 7.22 1.41
N MET A 271 -30.54 7.22 2.75
CA MET A 271 -29.72 6.28 3.52
C MET A 271 -30.11 4.83 3.22
N LEU A 272 -31.42 4.55 3.20
CA LEU A 272 -31.96 3.24 2.89
C LEU A 272 -31.60 2.81 1.45
N ALA A 273 -31.78 3.68 0.46
CA ALA A 273 -31.44 3.38 -0.93
C ALA A 273 -29.95 3.10 -1.10
N THR A 274 -29.09 4.00 -0.63
CA THR A 274 -27.63 3.92 -0.80
C THR A 274 -27.03 2.72 -0.08
N VAL A 275 -27.40 2.49 1.20
CA VAL A 275 -26.88 1.35 1.96
C VAL A 275 -27.36 0.01 1.39
N THR A 276 -28.61 -0.05 0.93
CA THR A 276 -29.17 -1.29 0.39
C THR A 276 -28.55 -1.60 -0.96
N TRP A 277 -28.41 -0.64 -1.87
CA TRP A 277 -27.72 -0.87 -3.15
C TRP A 277 -26.28 -1.33 -2.94
N PHE A 278 -25.54 -0.64 -2.07
CA PHE A 278 -24.17 -1.00 -1.76
C PHE A 278 -24.08 -2.40 -1.13
N SER A 279 -24.85 -2.68 -0.06
CA SER A 279 -24.81 -3.98 0.61
C SER A 279 -25.25 -5.12 -0.29
N THR A 280 -26.30 -4.93 -1.11
CA THR A 280 -26.83 -5.99 -1.98
C THR A 280 -25.87 -6.29 -3.12
N LEU A 281 -25.43 -5.28 -3.87
CA LEU A 281 -24.64 -5.47 -5.09
C LEU A 281 -23.17 -5.76 -4.80
N ALA A 282 -22.56 -4.99 -3.89
CA ALA A 282 -21.12 -5.09 -3.64
C ALA A 282 -20.78 -6.24 -2.67
N ILE A 283 -21.68 -6.58 -1.75
CA ILE A 283 -21.42 -7.56 -0.68
C ILE A 283 -22.23 -8.84 -0.90
N ASN A 284 -23.57 -8.80 -0.86
CA ASN A 284 -24.38 -10.02 -0.85
C ASN A 284 -24.37 -10.76 -2.19
N ALA A 285 -24.51 -10.05 -3.31
CA ALA A 285 -24.51 -10.63 -4.65
C ALA A 285 -23.12 -11.11 -5.10
N SER A 286 -22.06 -10.72 -4.38
CA SER A 286 -20.68 -11.12 -4.68
C SER A 286 -20.45 -12.61 -4.33
N PRO A 287 -20.02 -13.45 -5.29
CA PRO A 287 -19.81 -14.88 -5.05
C PRO A 287 -18.46 -15.21 -4.37
N PHE A 288 -17.63 -14.19 -4.12
CA PHE A 288 -16.27 -14.37 -3.59
C PHE A 288 -16.24 -14.64 -2.07
N MET A 289 -17.32 -14.26 -1.38
CA MET A 289 -17.57 -14.55 0.03
C MET A 289 -18.78 -15.49 0.15
N ARG A 290 -18.94 -16.17 1.29
CA ARG A 290 -20.06 -17.09 1.55
C ARG A 290 -21.34 -16.34 1.95
N PHE A 291 -21.71 -15.35 1.16
CA PHE A 291 -23.00 -14.66 1.23
C PHE A 291 -23.97 -15.26 0.20
N ASP A 292 -25.13 -14.65 -0.01
CA ASP A 292 -26.20 -15.22 -0.85
C ASP A 292 -25.78 -15.41 -2.31
N GLY A 293 -24.94 -14.54 -2.85
CA GLY A 293 -24.38 -14.65 -4.20
C GLY A 293 -23.56 -15.92 -4.40
N TYR A 294 -22.90 -16.42 -3.35
CA TYR A 294 -22.23 -17.72 -3.40
C TYR A 294 -23.23 -18.87 -3.50
N PHE A 295 -24.29 -18.87 -2.70
CA PHE A 295 -25.31 -19.92 -2.74
C PHE A 295 -26.11 -19.87 -4.04
N LEU A 296 -26.44 -18.67 -4.53
CA LEU A 296 -27.07 -18.43 -5.82
C LEU A 296 -26.20 -18.99 -6.97
N LEU A 297 -24.90 -18.70 -6.96
CA LEU A 297 -23.98 -19.22 -7.97
C LEU A 297 -23.82 -20.74 -7.85
N SER A 298 -23.72 -21.27 -6.63
CA SER A 298 -23.64 -22.71 -6.34
C SER A 298 -24.88 -23.45 -6.88
N ASP A 299 -26.08 -22.95 -6.61
CA ASP A 299 -27.34 -23.52 -7.09
C ASP A 299 -27.53 -23.30 -8.60
N TRP A 300 -27.00 -22.20 -9.16
CA TRP A 300 -27.03 -21.97 -10.59
C TRP A 300 -26.06 -22.89 -11.33
N LEU A 301 -24.91 -23.21 -10.77
CA LEU A 301 -24.01 -24.20 -11.35
C LEU A 301 -24.42 -25.65 -11.03
N ASP A 302 -25.41 -25.82 -10.15
CA ASP A 302 -25.76 -27.09 -9.47
C ASP A 302 -24.52 -27.79 -8.91
N PHE A 303 -23.61 -26.99 -8.34
CA PHE A 303 -22.29 -27.39 -7.90
C PHE A 303 -22.12 -27.08 -6.41
N PRO A 304 -22.67 -27.94 -5.52
CA PRO A 304 -22.61 -27.72 -4.08
C PRO A 304 -21.17 -27.68 -3.58
N ASN A 305 -20.93 -26.95 -2.50
CA ASN A 305 -19.60 -26.76 -1.90
C ASN A 305 -18.57 -26.15 -2.88
N LEU A 306 -19.03 -25.22 -3.73
CA LEU A 306 -18.26 -24.59 -4.79
C LEU A 306 -16.87 -24.10 -4.34
N HIS A 307 -16.77 -23.40 -3.20
CA HIS A 307 -15.47 -22.86 -2.74
C HIS A 307 -14.48 -23.96 -2.38
N SER A 308 -14.87 -24.94 -1.54
CA SER A 308 -13.93 -25.97 -1.07
C SER A 308 -13.44 -26.86 -2.21
N ARG A 309 -14.35 -27.25 -3.12
CA ARG A 309 -14.01 -28.04 -4.32
C ARG A 309 -13.11 -27.26 -5.27
N SER A 310 -13.42 -25.98 -5.53
CA SER A 310 -12.57 -25.12 -6.38
C SER A 310 -11.18 -24.93 -5.77
N PHE A 311 -11.07 -24.74 -4.45
CA PHE A 311 -9.77 -24.60 -3.78
C PHE A 311 -8.94 -25.89 -3.81
N ALA A 312 -9.59 -27.06 -3.71
CA ALA A 312 -8.91 -28.34 -3.86
C ALA A 312 -8.34 -28.51 -5.28
N LEU A 313 -9.14 -28.20 -6.30
CA LEU A 313 -8.72 -28.21 -7.70
C LEU A 313 -7.56 -27.23 -7.97
N ALA A 314 -7.62 -26.01 -7.43
CA ALA A 314 -6.56 -25.03 -7.61
C ALA A 314 -5.23 -25.42 -6.94
N ARG A 315 -5.27 -26.03 -5.75
CA ARG A 315 -4.07 -26.57 -5.10
C ARG A 315 -3.47 -27.73 -5.89
N TRP A 316 -4.31 -28.63 -6.40
CA TRP A 316 -3.85 -29.71 -7.27
C TRP A 316 -3.24 -29.16 -8.58
N ASP A 317 -3.90 -28.23 -9.27
CA ASP A 317 -3.39 -27.63 -10.52
C ASP A 317 -2.07 -26.88 -10.30
N LEU A 318 -1.91 -26.19 -9.16
CA LEU A 318 -0.66 -25.56 -8.78
C LEU A 318 0.48 -26.58 -8.66
N ARG A 319 0.26 -27.70 -7.97
CA ARG A 319 1.26 -28.77 -7.81
C ARG A 319 1.59 -29.41 -9.15
N GLU A 320 0.59 -29.67 -9.98
CA GLU A 320 0.79 -30.32 -11.28
C GLU A 320 1.53 -29.42 -12.28
N ARG A 321 1.26 -28.10 -12.25
CA ARG A 321 2.02 -27.12 -13.05
C ARG A 321 3.47 -26.97 -12.57
N LEU A 322 3.70 -26.97 -11.26
CA LEU A 322 5.04 -26.78 -10.69
C LEU A 322 5.91 -28.05 -10.78
N PHE A 323 5.30 -29.23 -10.59
CA PHE A 323 6.04 -30.47 -10.37
C PHE A 323 5.65 -31.61 -11.32
N ALA A 324 4.53 -31.57 -12.03
CA ALA A 324 4.05 -32.68 -12.87
C ALA A 324 4.07 -34.03 -12.15
N LEU A 325 3.30 -34.14 -11.06
CA LEU A 325 3.31 -35.33 -10.20
C LEU A 325 2.48 -36.46 -10.81
N GLY A 326 1.57 -36.17 -11.74
CA GLY A 326 0.67 -37.16 -12.31
C GLY A 326 -0.37 -37.66 -11.31
N GLU A 327 -0.69 -36.86 -10.29
CA GLU A 327 -1.73 -37.20 -9.31
C GLU A 327 -3.11 -37.09 -9.96
N GLU A 328 -4.01 -38.02 -9.64
CA GLU A 328 -5.39 -37.95 -10.10
C GLU A 328 -6.06 -36.65 -9.63
N PRO A 329 -6.84 -36.00 -10.52
CA PRO A 329 -7.57 -34.81 -10.13
C PRO A 329 -8.55 -35.15 -9.00
N PRO A 330 -8.74 -34.26 -8.01
CA PRO A 330 -9.73 -34.46 -6.95
C PRO A 330 -11.15 -34.72 -7.48
N GLU A 331 -11.44 -34.27 -8.70
CA GLU A 331 -12.72 -34.48 -9.35
C GLU A 331 -12.57 -34.47 -10.88
N HIS A 332 -13.25 -35.42 -11.54
CA HIS A 332 -13.26 -35.55 -12.99
C HIS A 332 -14.28 -34.60 -13.62
N LEU A 333 -13.80 -33.48 -14.16
CA LEU A 333 -14.63 -32.44 -14.79
C LEU A 333 -14.16 -32.14 -16.22
N PRO A 334 -15.06 -31.65 -17.10
CA PRO A 334 -14.65 -31.18 -18.41
C PRO A 334 -13.54 -30.10 -18.32
N PRO A 335 -12.54 -30.09 -19.20
CA PRO A 335 -11.36 -29.22 -19.07
C PRO A 335 -11.68 -27.72 -19.01
N ALA A 336 -12.76 -27.28 -19.65
CA ALA A 336 -13.20 -25.88 -19.60
C ALA A 336 -13.73 -25.52 -18.20
N ARG A 337 -14.56 -26.37 -17.60
CA ARG A 337 -15.13 -26.17 -16.27
C ARG A 337 -14.05 -26.25 -15.19
N GLN A 338 -13.12 -27.21 -15.31
CA GLN A 338 -11.97 -27.31 -14.41
C GLN A 338 -11.12 -26.04 -14.42
N ARG A 339 -10.75 -25.52 -15.60
CA ARG A 339 -10.02 -24.25 -15.73
C ARG A 339 -10.81 -23.08 -15.13
N ALA A 340 -12.12 -22.99 -15.37
CA ALA A 340 -12.96 -21.96 -14.80
C ALA A 340 -12.97 -21.99 -13.26
N LEU A 341 -13.10 -23.18 -12.65
CA LEU A 341 -13.07 -23.33 -11.19
C LEU A 341 -11.69 -23.01 -10.59
N VAL A 342 -10.60 -23.37 -11.27
CA VAL A 342 -9.25 -23.00 -10.86
C VAL A 342 -9.06 -21.47 -10.90
N LEU A 343 -9.44 -20.81 -12.00
CA LEU A 343 -9.38 -19.36 -12.12
C LEU A 343 -10.27 -18.68 -11.07
N PHE A 344 -11.47 -19.22 -10.83
CA PHE A 344 -12.38 -18.74 -9.81
C PHE A 344 -11.78 -18.84 -8.41
N ALA A 345 -11.11 -19.96 -8.07
CA ALA A 345 -10.41 -20.12 -6.80
C ALA A 345 -9.29 -19.08 -6.60
N TRP A 346 -8.45 -18.86 -7.62
CA TRP A 346 -7.43 -17.81 -7.58
C TRP A 346 -8.05 -16.42 -7.42
N GLY A 347 -9.14 -16.15 -8.15
CA GLY A 347 -9.92 -14.92 -8.01
C GLY A 347 -10.43 -14.70 -6.58
N ILE A 348 -10.94 -15.75 -5.92
CA ILE A 348 -11.37 -15.66 -4.53
C ILE A 348 -10.21 -15.39 -3.58
N TRP A 349 -9.06 -16.06 -3.75
CA TRP A 349 -7.90 -15.83 -2.87
C TRP A 349 -7.37 -14.40 -2.99
N ILE A 350 -7.23 -13.90 -4.23
CA ILE A 350 -6.82 -12.51 -4.48
C ILE A 350 -7.85 -11.54 -3.93
N TYR A 351 -9.14 -11.74 -4.25
CA TYR A 351 -10.22 -10.89 -3.75
C TYR A 351 -10.23 -10.81 -2.22
N ARG A 352 -10.15 -11.96 -1.53
CA ARG A 352 -10.10 -11.99 -0.07
C ARG A 352 -8.88 -11.26 0.46
N LEU A 353 -7.70 -11.54 -0.08
CA LEU A 353 -6.47 -10.87 0.34
C LEU A 353 -6.58 -9.35 0.19
N THR A 354 -7.05 -8.87 -0.97
CA THR A 354 -7.24 -7.43 -1.22
C THR A 354 -8.31 -6.82 -0.34
N LEU A 355 -9.45 -7.48 -0.15
CA LEU A 355 -10.55 -6.99 0.68
C LEU A 355 -10.11 -6.82 2.14
N PHE A 356 -9.51 -7.88 2.72
CA PHE A 356 -9.05 -7.86 4.10
C PHE A 356 -7.91 -6.85 4.28
N LEU A 357 -6.91 -6.84 3.39
CA LEU A 357 -5.84 -5.84 3.42
C LEU A 357 -6.38 -4.41 3.31
N GLY A 358 -7.41 -4.19 2.49
CA GLY A 358 -8.10 -2.91 2.38
C GLY A 358 -8.81 -2.50 3.68
N ILE A 359 -9.45 -3.45 4.36
CA ILE A 359 -10.06 -3.22 5.68
C ILE A 359 -8.98 -2.91 6.72
N ALA A 360 -7.90 -3.67 6.79
CA ALA A 360 -6.78 -3.41 7.70
C ALA A 360 -6.14 -2.03 7.46
N ALA A 361 -5.93 -1.66 6.19
CA ALA A 361 -5.44 -0.34 5.82
C ALA A 361 -6.43 0.78 6.21
N MET A 362 -7.73 0.59 5.96
CA MET A 362 -8.75 1.55 6.38
C MET A 362 -8.74 1.73 7.90
N VAL A 363 -8.67 0.64 8.69
CA VAL A 363 -8.59 0.72 10.15
C VAL A 363 -7.31 1.41 10.61
N TYR A 364 -6.18 1.13 9.94
CA TYR A 364 -4.90 1.77 10.21
C TYR A 364 -4.95 3.29 10.05
N TYR A 365 -5.59 3.80 9.00
CA TYR A 365 -5.70 5.23 8.72
C TYR A 365 -6.85 5.93 9.47
N MET A 366 -7.95 5.24 9.75
CA MET A 366 -9.18 5.84 10.30
C MET A 366 -9.32 5.74 11.83
N PHE A 367 -8.65 4.77 12.46
CA PHE A 367 -8.73 4.55 13.90
C PHE A 367 -7.35 4.75 14.54
N PHE A 368 -6.78 3.72 15.16
CA PHE A 368 -5.45 3.76 15.73
C PHE A 368 -4.56 2.71 15.07
N LYS A 369 -3.34 3.14 14.72
CA LYS A 369 -2.37 2.37 13.92
C LYS A 369 -2.11 0.96 14.43
N ALA A 370 -2.05 0.78 15.75
CA ALA A 370 -1.77 -0.52 16.35
C ALA A 370 -2.83 -1.59 16.03
N LEU A 371 -4.12 -1.20 15.97
CA LEU A 371 -5.18 -2.14 15.59
C LEU A 371 -5.08 -2.53 14.11
N GLY A 372 -4.82 -1.55 13.23
CA GLY A 372 -4.60 -1.83 11.81
C GLY A 372 -3.42 -2.76 11.57
N LEU A 373 -2.30 -2.54 12.29
CA LEU A 373 -1.12 -3.41 12.22
C LEU A 373 -1.39 -4.82 12.76
N PHE A 374 -2.14 -4.92 13.87
CA PHE A 374 -2.58 -6.21 14.42
C PHE A 374 -3.45 -6.98 13.44
N LEU A 375 -4.48 -6.33 12.86
CA LEU A 375 -5.34 -6.94 11.86
C LEU A 375 -4.55 -7.38 10.63
N PHE A 376 -3.65 -6.52 10.12
CA PHE A 376 -2.76 -6.87 9.02
C PHE A 376 -1.92 -8.13 9.32
N ALA A 377 -1.31 -8.21 10.52
CA ALA A 377 -0.51 -9.37 10.90
C ALA A 377 -1.34 -10.66 10.98
N VAL A 378 -2.56 -10.58 11.55
CA VAL A 378 -3.50 -11.71 11.60
C VAL A 378 -3.93 -12.14 10.20
N GLU A 379 -4.24 -11.19 9.32
CA GLU A 379 -4.68 -11.44 7.94
C GLU A 379 -3.57 -12.06 7.09
N ILE A 380 -2.35 -11.53 7.14
CA ILE A 380 -1.19 -12.12 6.46
C ILE A 380 -0.90 -13.51 7.02
N GLY A 381 -0.97 -13.67 8.34
CA GLY A 381 -0.84 -14.97 9.01
C GLY A 381 -1.84 -15.99 8.49
N TRP A 382 -3.12 -15.62 8.42
CA TRP A 382 -4.21 -16.53 8.07
C TRP A 382 -4.37 -16.78 6.57
N PHE A 383 -4.27 -15.76 5.73
CA PHE A 383 -4.53 -15.86 4.29
C PHE A 383 -3.29 -16.16 3.46
N VAL A 384 -2.09 -15.86 3.96
CA VAL A 384 -0.83 -16.10 3.23
C VAL A 384 -0.01 -17.17 3.93
N LEU A 385 0.42 -16.94 5.17
CA LEU A 385 1.40 -17.81 5.84
C LEU A 385 0.86 -19.21 6.15
N LEU A 386 -0.35 -19.34 6.70
CA LEU A 386 -0.95 -20.64 7.01
C LEU A 386 -1.19 -21.50 5.75
N PRO A 387 -1.80 -21.00 4.66
CA PRO A 387 -1.92 -21.73 3.41
C PRO A 387 -0.56 -22.14 2.83
N LEU A 388 0.43 -21.22 2.80
CA LEU A 388 1.79 -21.53 2.36
C LEU A 388 2.41 -22.64 3.20
N TRP A 389 2.29 -22.58 4.52
CA TRP A 389 2.82 -23.59 5.42
C TRP A 389 2.15 -24.95 5.23
N SER A 390 0.83 -24.96 5.05
CA SER A 390 0.06 -26.17 4.77
C SER A 390 0.51 -26.82 3.46
N GLU A 391 0.83 -26.01 2.46
CA GLU A 391 1.28 -26.45 1.14
C GLU A 391 2.74 -26.94 1.18
N ILE A 392 3.63 -26.23 1.88
CA ILE A 392 5.02 -26.65 2.15
C ILE A 392 5.04 -28.00 2.88
N ARG A 393 4.17 -28.21 3.87
CA ARG A 393 4.05 -29.49 4.56
C ARG A 393 3.66 -30.61 3.61
N GLU A 394 2.76 -30.32 2.67
CA GLU A 394 2.30 -31.28 1.68
C GLU A 394 3.38 -31.59 0.62
N TRP A 395 4.20 -30.59 0.26
CA TRP A 395 5.39 -30.78 -0.58
C TRP A 395 6.45 -31.62 0.13
N ARG A 396 6.67 -31.40 1.43
CA ARG A 396 7.60 -32.20 2.24
C ARG A 396 7.17 -33.68 2.28
N ARG A 397 5.88 -33.96 2.43
CA ARG A 397 5.34 -35.33 2.35
C ARG A 397 5.60 -35.98 0.99
N ARG A 398 5.57 -35.20 -0.09
CA ARG A 398 5.82 -35.64 -1.49
C ARG A 398 7.26 -35.44 -1.97
N ALA A 399 8.20 -35.17 -1.07
CA ALA A 399 9.56 -34.79 -1.45
C ALA A 399 10.28 -35.85 -2.31
N ALA A 400 9.95 -37.13 -2.15
CA ALA A 400 10.48 -38.20 -3.01
C ALA A 400 10.00 -38.07 -4.46
N ALA A 401 8.68 -37.94 -4.68
CA ALA A 401 8.09 -37.78 -6.01
C ALA A 401 8.52 -36.46 -6.68
N ILE A 402 8.56 -35.36 -5.92
CA ILE A 402 9.00 -34.05 -6.42
C ILE A 402 10.46 -34.12 -6.90
N ARG A 403 11.37 -34.75 -6.15
CA ARG A 403 12.79 -34.87 -6.55
C ARG A 403 12.99 -35.73 -7.80
N ALA A 404 12.16 -36.76 -7.98
CA ALA A 404 12.20 -37.62 -9.15
C ALA A 404 11.77 -36.87 -10.43
N SER A 405 10.81 -35.95 -10.33
CA SER A 405 10.27 -35.22 -11.46
C SER A 405 11.28 -34.32 -12.20
N ALA A 406 11.29 -34.42 -13.53
CA ALA A 406 12.08 -33.52 -14.39
C ALA A 406 11.55 -32.08 -14.39
N ARG A 407 10.22 -31.89 -14.25
CA ARG A 407 9.61 -30.56 -14.21
C ARG A 407 9.98 -29.83 -12.93
N ALA A 408 9.98 -30.53 -11.80
CA ALA A 408 10.42 -29.99 -10.52
C ALA A 408 11.86 -29.46 -10.55
N ARG A 409 12.77 -30.16 -11.25
CA ARG A 409 14.16 -29.66 -11.44
C ARG A 409 14.20 -28.39 -12.29
N ARG A 410 13.38 -28.29 -13.34
CA ARG A 410 13.29 -27.08 -14.18
C ARG A 410 12.70 -25.90 -13.40
N THR A 411 11.63 -26.13 -12.65
CA THR A 411 11.02 -25.08 -11.82
C THR A 411 11.94 -24.64 -10.69
N ALA A 412 12.68 -25.56 -10.06
CA ALA A 412 13.71 -25.22 -9.08
C ALA A 412 14.85 -24.39 -9.69
N ARG A 413 15.34 -24.72 -10.90
CA ARG A 413 16.35 -23.93 -11.62
C ARG A 413 15.84 -22.54 -11.99
N LEU A 414 14.60 -22.45 -12.46
CA LEU A 414 13.96 -21.17 -12.78
C LEU A 414 13.80 -20.31 -11.52
N ALA A 415 13.33 -20.90 -10.42
CA ALA A 415 13.20 -20.20 -9.14
C ALA A 415 14.58 -19.74 -8.62
N ALA A 416 15.61 -20.58 -8.73
CA ALA A 416 16.98 -20.22 -8.38
C ALA A 416 17.52 -19.10 -9.28
N LEU A 417 17.22 -19.11 -10.58
CA LEU A 417 17.61 -18.04 -11.50
C LEU A 417 16.93 -16.73 -11.15
N VAL A 418 15.62 -16.73 -10.87
CA VAL A 418 14.87 -15.54 -10.45
C VAL A 418 15.42 -14.99 -9.12
N LEU A 419 15.70 -15.88 -8.16
CA LEU A 419 16.31 -15.49 -6.88
C LEU A 419 17.71 -14.92 -7.09
N LEU A 420 18.53 -15.55 -7.94
CA LEU A 420 19.87 -15.09 -8.29
C LEU A 420 19.81 -13.70 -8.93
N VAL A 421 18.92 -13.47 -9.90
CA VAL A 421 18.73 -12.14 -10.52
C VAL A 421 18.29 -11.09 -9.49
N GLY A 422 17.47 -11.46 -8.50
CA GLY A 422 17.04 -10.55 -7.43
C GLY A 422 18.14 -10.20 -6.42
N VAL A 423 19.07 -11.13 -6.16
CA VAL A 423 20.16 -11.00 -5.17
C VAL A 423 21.47 -10.50 -5.78
N VAL A 424 21.75 -10.76 -7.06
CA VAL A 424 22.97 -10.28 -7.72
C VAL A 424 22.92 -8.75 -7.81
N PRO A 425 23.91 -8.04 -7.26
CA PRO A 425 23.95 -6.58 -7.29
C PRO A 425 24.43 -6.11 -8.67
N TRP A 426 23.50 -5.78 -9.56
CA TRP A 426 23.80 -5.43 -10.98
C TRP A 426 23.75 -3.92 -11.26
N ASN A 427 23.13 -3.13 -10.38
CA ASN A 427 23.00 -1.70 -10.60
C ASN A 427 24.11 -0.93 -9.84
N PHE A 428 25.14 -0.53 -10.58
CA PHE A 428 26.29 0.27 -10.09
C PHE A 428 26.08 1.78 -10.24
N GLN A 429 25.03 2.20 -10.93
CA GLN A 429 24.82 3.60 -11.27
C GLN A 429 24.04 4.31 -10.15
N VAL A 430 24.50 5.52 -9.83
CA VAL A 430 23.80 6.51 -9.01
C VAL A 430 23.58 7.71 -9.91
N GLY A 431 22.33 7.96 -10.28
CA GLY A 431 21.93 9.07 -11.13
C GLY A 431 21.46 10.26 -10.30
N GLY A 432 21.75 11.47 -10.76
CA GLY A 432 21.19 12.72 -10.25
C GLY A 432 21.39 13.86 -11.24
N GLN A 433 20.84 15.04 -10.97
CA GLN A 433 21.14 16.24 -11.76
C GLN A 433 22.28 17.03 -11.13
N GLY A 434 23.14 17.60 -11.97
CA GLY A 434 24.22 18.47 -11.53
C GLY A 434 24.36 19.72 -12.38
N VAL A 435 25.05 20.71 -11.82
CA VAL A 435 25.42 21.95 -12.51
C VAL A 435 26.93 21.99 -12.67
N LEU A 436 27.37 22.09 -13.92
CA LEU A 436 28.77 22.36 -14.27
C LEU A 436 29.06 23.84 -14.04
N ARG A 437 30.15 24.14 -13.33
CA ARG A 437 30.64 25.49 -13.05
C ARG A 437 32.16 25.55 -12.95
N SER A 438 32.72 26.75 -13.02
CA SER A 438 34.15 26.95 -12.73
C SER A 438 34.40 26.77 -11.23
N GLY A 439 35.48 26.06 -10.89
CA GLY A 439 35.77 25.55 -9.55
C GLY A 439 36.25 26.60 -8.55
N GLU A 440 36.78 27.74 -9.01
CA GLU A 440 37.23 28.84 -8.14
C GLU A 440 36.79 30.19 -8.74
N HIS A 441 35.87 30.86 -8.04
CA HIS A 441 35.45 32.23 -8.30
C HIS A 441 35.73 33.09 -7.07
N TYR A 442 36.30 34.27 -7.27
CA TYR A 442 36.54 35.25 -6.22
C TYR A 442 35.92 36.59 -6.60
N ALA A 443 34.81 36.93 -5.96
CA ALA A 443 34.13 38.20 -6.16
C ALA A 443 34.89 39.32 -5.43
N LEU A 444 35.21 40.37 -6.17
CA LEU A 444 35.88 41.56 -5.67
C LEU A 444 34.82 42.55 -5.18
N PHE A 445 34.91 42.93 -3.91
CA PHE A 445 34.01 43.88 -3.29
C PHE A 445 34.78 45.10 -2.79
N ALA A 446 34.15 46.27 -2.85
CA ALA A 446 34.68 47.47 -2.24
C ALA A 446 34.72 47.32 -0.69
N PRO A 447 35.88 47.51 -0.03
CA PRO A 447 36.01 47.37 1.43
C PRO A 447 35.16 48.38 2.22
N GLY A 448 34.96 49.57 1.65
CA GLY A 448 34.27 50.72 2.21
C GLY A 448 33.91 51.71 1.10
N THR A 449 33.38 52.88 1.46
CA THR A 449 33.09 53.93 0.48
C THR A 449 34.40 54.52 -0.05
N ALA A 450 34.63 54.40 -1.35
CA ALA A 450 35.86 54.83 -1.99
C ALA A 450 35.63 55.25 -3.44
N GLN A 451 36.56 56.03 -3.99
CA GLN A 451 36.61 56.39 -5.39
C GLN A 451 37.59 55.47 -6.12
N VAL A 452 37.22 55.03 -7.34
CA VAL A 452 38.10 54.22 -8.19
C VAL A 452 39.21 55.10 -8.77
N LEU A 453 40.46 54.88 -8.37
CA LEU A 453 41.62 55.64 -8.88
C LEU A 453 42.19 55.03 -10.15
N ALA A 454 42.40 53.71 -10.14
CA ALA A 454 43.01 53.01 -11.25
C ALA A 454 42.42 51.62 -11.43
N MET A 455 42.26 51.23 -12.69
CA MET A 455 41.88 49.88 -13.11
C MET A 455 42.94 49.36 -14.09
N PRO A 456 44.11 48.93 -13.59
CA PRO A 456 45.24 48.54 -14.43
C PRO A 456 44.96 47.30 -15.30
N VAL A 457 43.96 46.48 -14.93
CA VAL A 457 43.61 45.24 -15.63
C VAL A 457 42.28 45.41 -16.37
N ALA A 458 42.31 45.16 -17.68
CA ALA A 458 41.10 45.11 -18.49
C ALA A 458 40.33 43.80 -18.30
N GLU A 459 39.01 43.84 -18.46
CA GLU A 459 38.17 42.64 -18.43
C GLU A 459 38.60 41.63 -19.51
N GLY A 460 38.61 40.35 -19.16
CA GLY A 460 39.09 39.25 -20.01
C GLY A 460 40.61 39.04 -19.97
N THR A 461 41.37 39.84 -19.21
CA THR A 461 42.83 39.69 -19.08
C THR A 461 43.18 38.64 -18.03
N ARG A 462 44.16 37.79 -18.32
CA ARG A 462 44.73 36.84 -17.34
C ARG A 462 45.76 37.53 -16.45
N VAL A 463 45.68 37.26 -15.16
CA VAL A 463 46.51 37.85 -14.10
C VAL A 463 47.14 36.75 -13.24
N GLU A 464 48.31 37.04 -12.68
CA GLU A 464 48.97 36.16 -11.70
C GLU A 464 48.55 36.53 -10.27
N ALA A 465 48.74 35.60 -9.33
CA ALA A 465 48.49 35.85 -7.91
C ALA A 465 49.34 37.03 -7.40
N GLY A 466 48.73 37.93 -6.63
CA GLY A 466 49.34 39.16 -6.12
C GLY A 466 49.23 40.37 -7.05
N THR A 467 48.76 40.22 -8.29
CA THR A 467 48.57 41.35 -9.22
C THR A 467 47.49 42.31 -8.70
N VAL A 468 47.77 43.62 -8.72
CA VAL A 468 46.77 44.66 -8.38
C VAL A 468 45.72 44.73 -9.50
N LEU A 469 44.47 44.50 -9.13
CA LEU A 469 43.31 44.49 -10.04
C LEU A 469 42.64 45.86 -10.11
N MET A 470 42.47 46.50 -8.94
CA MET A 470 41.84 47.81 -8.81
C MET A 470 42.46 48.56 -7.63
N GLU A 471 42.67 49.86 -7.81
CA GLU A 471 43.07 50.78 -6.75
C GLU A 471 41.91 51.69 -6.41
N LEU A 472 41.51 51.67 -5.14
CA LEU A 472 40.46 52.50 -4.59
C LEU A 472 41.10 53.52 -3.63
N ALA A 473 40.56 54.73 -3.58
CA ALA A 473 40.93 55.73 -2.59
C ALA A 473 39.72 56.14 -1.75
N SER A 474 39.89 56.10 -0.44
CA SER A 474 38.90 56.64 0.49
C SER A 474 39.51 57.86 1.17
N PRO A 475 38.97 59.07 0.94
CA PRO A 475 39.48 60.28 1.60
C PRO A 475 39.44 60.19 3.12
N GLU A 476 38.51 59.42 3.70
CA GLU A 476 38.45 59.18 5.14
C GLU A 476 39.66 58.39 5.65
N VAL A 477 40.08 57.37 4.91
CA VAL A 477 41.22 56.52 5.27
C VAL A 477 42.54 57.30 5.09
N GLU A 478 42.67 58.08 4.02
CA GLU A 478 43.82 58.96 3.80
C GLU A 478 43.93 60.02 4.90
N TYR A 479 42.82 60.66 5.26
CA TYR A 479 42.78 61.65 6.33
C TYR A 479 43.15 61.02 7.69
N ARG A 480 42.62 59.82 7.98
CA ARG A 480 42.96 59.08 9.21
C ARG A 480 44.45 58.74 9.26
N GLN A 481 45.03 58.28 8.15
CA GLN A 481 46.46 57.99 8.06
C GLN A 481 47.31 59.24 8.34
N GLN A 482 46.95 60.39 7.75
CA GLN A 482 47.64 61.66 7.98
C GLN A 482 47.53 62.13 9.44
N GLN A 483 46.35 62.01 10.07
CA GLN A 483 46.16 62.36 11.48
C GLN A 483 47.05 61.54 12.41
N VAL A 484 47.10 60.22 12.20
CA VAL A 484 47.91 59.33 13.03
C VAL A 484 49.40 59.59 12.80
N ALA A 485 49.83 59.80 11.54
CA ALA A 485 51.22 60.14 11.23
C ALA A 485 51.68 61.43 11.92
N GLN A 486 50.85 62.50 11.89
CA GLN A 486 51.15 63.75 12.60
C GLN A 486 51.19 63.56 14.12
N ARG A 487 50.35 62.67 14.66
CA ARG A 487 50.34 62.34 16.09
C ARG A 487 51.63 61.63 16.51
N VAL A 488 52.09 60.67 15.71
CA VAL A 488 53.37 59.97 15.91
C VAL A 488 54.53 60.96 15.86
N GLU A 489 54.61 61.80 14.82
CA GLU A 489 55.67 62.81 14.68
C GLU A 489 55.73 63.76 15.88
N ARG A 490 54.57 64.22 16.37
CA ARG A 490 54.48 65.08 17.56
C ARG A 490 54.96 64.38 18.84
N LEU A 491 54.53 63.14 19.04
CA LEU A 491 54.91 62.37 20.24
C LEU A 491 56.38 61.97 20.21
N ASP A 492 56.91 61.59 19.04
CA ASP A 492 58.33 61.28 18.85
C ASP A 492 59.20 62.51 19.15
N TRP A 493 58.81 63.68 18.63
CA TRP A 493 59.49 64.95 18.97
C TRP A 493 59.47 65.24 20.47
N GLN A 494 58.34 65.02 21.17
CA GLN A 494 58.24 65.21 22.62
C GLN A 494 59.15 64.24 23.40
N VAL A 495 59.27 62.99 22.96
CA VAL A 495 60.18 62.01 23.55
C VAL A 495 61.64 62.42 23.37
N GLN A 496 62.01 62.95 22.20
CA GLN A 496 63.36 63.41 21.89
C GLN A 496 63.77 64.65 22.69
N VAL A 497 62.83 65.58 22.92
CA VAL A 497 63.10 66.85 23.64
C VAL A 497 62.91 66.75 25.17
N ALA A 498 62.30 65.68 25.69
CA ALA A 498 62.09 65.46 27.13
C ALA A 498 63.37 65.49 27.99
N GLY A 499 64.55 65.37 27.38
CA GLY A 499 65.83 65.55 28.05
C GLY A 499 66.13 67.00 28.47
N PHE A 500 65.46 68.00 27.89
CA PHE A 500 65.77 69.43 28.06
C PHE A 500 64.78 70.20 28.94
N ASP A 501 63.64 69.60 29.31
CA ASP A 501 62.56 70.23 30.09
C ASP A 501 62.13 69.32 31.25
N GLU A 502 62.08 69.86 32.48
CA GLU A 502 61.77 69.11 33.69
C GLU A 502 60.31 68.61 33.75
N THR A 503 59.37 69.36 33.16
CA THR A 503 57.95 68.99 33.09
C THR A 503 57.70 67.87 32.07
N LEU A 504 58.42 67.90 30.94
CA LEU A 504 58.37 66.82 29.94
C LEU A 504 59.08 65.56 30.45
N ARG A 505 60.18 65.72 31.20
CA ARG A 505 60.89 64.59 31.82
C ARG A 505 60.02 63.84 32.83
N ALA A 506 59.22 64.55 33.62
CA ALA A 506 58.27 63.93 34.56
C ALA A 506 57.17 63.09 33.87
N ARG A 507 56.85 63.38 32.60
CA ARG A 507 55.84 62.67 31.80
C ARG A 507 56.42 61.69 30.79
N GLN A 508 57.75 61.53 30.73
CA GLN A 508 58.44 60.76 29.68
C GLN A 508 57.95 59.32 29.53
N LEU A 509 57.65 58.63 30.64
CA LEU A 509 57.12 57.26 30.59
C LEU A 509 55.75 57.20 29.93
N VAL A 510 54.86 58.15 30.25
CA VAL A 510 53.52 58.24 29.67
C VAL A 510 53.60 58.58 28.18
N THR A 511 54.43 59.57 27.80
CA THR A 511 54.59 59.94 26.38
C THR A 511 55.17 58.79 25.53
N ARG A 512 56.06 57.96 26.09
CA ARG A 512 56.56 56.76 25.40
C ARG A 512 55.47 55.70 25.20
N GLU A 513 54.59 55.51 26.17
CA GLU A 513 53.46 54.59 26.05
C GLU A 513 52.43 55.10 25.02
N GLU A 514 52.16 56.41 25.01
CA GLU A 514 51.33 57.06 23.99
C GLU A 514 51.93 56.95 22.59
N LEU A 515 53.25 57.10 22.45
CA LEU A 515 53.96 56.91 21.17
C LEU A 515 53.83 55.47 20.68
N ALA A 516 54.09 54.47 21.54
CA ALA A 516 53.93 53.06 21.18
C ALA A 516 52.49 52.70 20.76
N THR A 517 51.50 53.34 21.40
CA THR A 517 50.09 53.22 21.00
C THR A 517 49.84 53.85 19.63
N ALA A 518 50.35 55.06 19.39
CA ALA A 518 50.22 55.76 18.12
C ALA A 518 50.94 55.04 16.97
N ASP A 519 52.09 54.42 17.20
CA ASP A 519 52.80 53.58 16.22
C ASP A 519 51.94 52.35 15.83
N SER A 520 51.28 51.74 16.81
CA SER A 520 50.35 50.61 16.56
C SER A 520 49.12 51.07 15.77
N GLU A 521 48.57 52.25 16.09
CA GLU A 521 47.50 52.89 15.31
C GLU A 521 47.96 53.18 13.86
N GLN A 522 49.21 53.63 13.66
CA GLN A 522 49.77 53.93 12.34
C GLN A 522 49.90 52.66 11.50
N ALA A 523 50.42 51.58 12.09
CA ALA A 523 50.50 50.29 11.43
C ALA A 523 49.10 49.75 11.04
N GLY A 524 48.11 49.92 11.92
CA GLY A 524 46.72 49.57 11.64
C GLY A 524 46.11 50.38 10.49
N ALA A 525 46.34 51.70 10.46
CA ALA A 525 45.86 52.59 9.41
C ALA A 525 46.52 52.27 8.05
N GLU A 526 47.79 51.89 8.03
CA GLU A 526 48.49 51.46 6.81
C GLU A 526 47.95 50.13 6.25
N LEU A 527 47.67 49.15 7.12
CA LEU A 527 47.00 47.91 6.71
C LEU A 527 45.58 48.18 6.19
N GLU A 528 44.84 49.10 6.80
CA GLU A 528 43.51 49.52 6.33
C GLU A 528 43.59 50.13 4.93
N ARG A 529 44.58 51.00 4.67
CA ARG A 529 44.85 51.58 3.34
C ARG A 529 45.17 50.51 2.30
N GLN A 530 45.99 49.52 2.64
CA GLN A 530 46.36 48.43 1.72
C GLN A 530 45.15 47.59 1.29
N ARG A 531 44.09 47.48 2.10
CA ARG A 531 42.86 46.77 1.71
C ARG A 531 42.14 47.42 0.53
N TYR A 532 42.36 48.72 0.27
CA TYR A 532 41.81 49.42 -0.89
C TYR A 532 42.63 49.19 -2.17
N GLN A 533 43.74 48.46 -2.09
CA GLN A 533 44.41 47.87 -3.25
C GLN A 533 43.92 46.43 -3.41
N LEU A 534 42.94 46.23 -4.29
CA LEU A 534 42.36 44.92 -4.53
C LEU A 534 43.33 44.09 -5.37
N THR A 535 43.89 43.02 -4.80
CA THR A 535 44.84 42.13 -5.46
C THR A 535 44.23 40.76 -5.77
N ALA A 536 44.78 40.08 -6.78
CA ALA A 536 44.36 38.73 -7.16
C ALA A 536 44.86 37.69 -6.13
N PRO A 537 43.99 36.94 -5.42
CA PRO A 537 44.45 35.90 -4.48
C PRO A 537 45.03 34.66 -5.17
N PHE A 538 44.72 34.44 -6.46
CA PHE A 538 45.22 33.35 -7.29
C PHE A 538 45.36 33.79 -8.75
N ALA A 539 46.01 32.98 -9.59
CA ALA A 539 46.12 33.24 -11.02
C ALA A 539 44.79 32.97 -11.73
N GLY A 540 44.23 33.97 -12.41
CA GLY A 540 42.86 33.94 -12.92
C GLY A 540 42.61 34.88 -14.08
N GLU A 541 41.37 34.92 -14.54
CA GLU A 541 40.90 35.87 -15.54
C GLU A 541 39.81 36.75 -14.93
N LEU A 542 39.91 38.07 -15.11
CA LEU A 542 38.92 39.02 -14.60
C LEU A 542 37.69 39.03 -15.51
N ARG A 543 36.51 38.73 -14.97
CA ARG A 543 35.23 38.63 -15.69
C ARG A 543 34.13 39.35 -14.91
N ASP A 544 33.01 39.60 -15.58
CA ASP A 544 31.80 40.21 -15.01
C ASP A 544 32.10 41.53 -14.30
N ARG A 545 32.93 42.37 -14.92
CA ARG A 545 33.18 43.71 -14.38
C ARG A 545 31.92 44.54 -14.55
N ARG A 546 31.55 45.26 -13.49
CA ARG A 546 30.37 46.12 -13.49
C ARG A 546 30.47 47.15 -14.66
N PRO A 547 29.48 47.25 -15.57
CA PRO A 547 29.61 48.01 -16.82
C PRO A 547 29.75 49.52 -16.64
N ASP A 548 29.13 50.07 -15.60
CA ASP A 548 29.16 51.48 -15.24
C ASP A 548 30.45 51.88 -14.52
N LEU A 549 31.24 50.91 -14.04
CA LEU A 549 32.45 51.14 -13.26
C LEU A 549 33.53 51.89 -14.05
N GLY A 550 33.68 53.19 -13.74
CA GLY A 550 34.65 54.09 -14.35
C GLY A 550 35.75 54.56 -13.40
N ILE A 551 36.88 55.01 -13.96
CA ILE A 551 37.88 55.76 -13.17
C ILE A 551 37.22 57.07 -12.71
N GLY A 552 37.33 57.37 -11.42
CA GLY A 552 36.73 58.54 -10.77
C GLY A 552 35.33 58.29 -10.20
N GLU A 553 34.76 57.10 -10.35
CA GLU A 553 33.45 56.77 -9.78
C GLU A 553 33.53 56.38 -8.31
N TRP A 554 32.45 56.65 -7.57
CA TRP A 554 32.31 56.30 -6.16
C TRP A 554 31.58 54.96 -6.00
N VAL A 555 32.18 54.07 -5.21
CA VAL A 555 31.64 52.76 -4.84
C VAL A 555 31.35 52.70 -3.35
N HIS A 556 30.35 51.93 -2.97
CA HIS A 556 29.90 51.74 -1.60
C HIS A 556 30.46 50.46 -0.97
N ARG A 557 30.41 50.39 0.37
CA ARG A 557 30.84 49.21 1.12
C ARG A 557 30.10 47.94 0.67
N GLN A 558 30.85 46.86 0.43
CA GLN A 558 30.35 45.55 -0.03
C GLN A 558 29.69 45.57 -1.41
N GLU A 559 29.90 46.62 -2.20
CA GLU A 559 29.42 46.66 -3.57
C GLU A 559 30.29 45.77 -4.48
N PRO A 560 29.69 44.87 -5.29
CA PRO A 560 30.42 43.98 -6.19
C PRO A 560 31.01 44.77 -7.37
N LEU A 561 32.31 44.56 -7.64
CA LEU A 561 33.05 45.30 -8.67
C LEU A 561 33.35 44.44 -9.91
N ALA A 562 33.87 43.22 -9.68
CA ALA A 562 34.23 42.25 -10.71
C ALA A 562 34.43 40.85 -10.09
N VAL A 563 34.59 39.83 -10.92
CA VAL A 563 34.82 38.44 -10.48
C VAL A 563 36.13 37.92 -11.09
N LEU A 564 37.01 37.37 -10.27
CA LEU A 564 38.19 36.65 -10.72
C LEU A 564 37.88 35.16 -10.84
N VAL A 565 38.09 34.57 -12.02
CA VAL A 565 37.78 33.17 -12.31
C VAL A 565 39.07 32.40 -12.62
N ALA A 566 39.32 31.27 -11.96
CA ALA A 566 40.47 30.43 -12.26
C ALA A 566 40.27 29.66 -13.58
N PRO A 567 41.19 29.72 -14.55
CA PRO A 567 41.08 28.94 -15.78
C PRO A 567 41.36 27.45 -15.53
N GLY A 568 40.54 26.58 -16.12
CA GLY A 568 40.85 25.16 -16.28
C GLY A 568 40.45 24.21 -15.14
N ARG A 569 39.85 24.70 -14.05
CA ARG A 569 39.24 23.85 -13.02
C ARG A 569 37.73 23.89 -13.14
N TRP A 570 37.13 22.83 -13.65
CA TRP A 570 35.68 22.71 -13.75
C TRP A 570 35.17 21.70 -12.72
N GLN A 571 34.07 22.05 -12.06
CA GLN A 571 33.43 21.21 -11.07
C GLN A 571 31.95 21.04 -11.42
N VAL A 572 31.42 19.88 -11.10
CA VAL A 572 29.99 19.59 -11.14
C VAL A 572 29.49 19.46 -9.72
N GLU A 573 28.47 20.25 -9.39
CA GLU A 573 27.77 20.17 -8.11
C GLU A 573 26.46 19.42 -8.30
N THR A 574 26.22 18.39 -7.48
CA THR A 574 24.97 17.61 -7.49
C THR A 574 24.47 17.38 -6.07
N TYR A 575 23.18 17.10 -5.94
CA TYR A 575 22.53 16.76 -4.68
C TYR A 575 21.89 15.38 -4.79
N LEU A 576 22.25 14.50 -3.86
CA LEU A 576 21.77 13.11 -3.84
C LEU A 576 20.98 12.83 -2.57
N GLY A 577 20.02 11.91 -2.64
CA GLY A 577 19.30 11.43 -1.48
C GLY A 577 20.18 10.58 -0.55
N GLU A 578 19.69 10.34 0.66
CA GLU A 578 20.40 9.56 1.69
C GLU A 578 20.78 8.15 1.21
N SER A 579 19.89 7.48 0.46
CA SER A 579 20.15 6.12 -0.03
C SER A 579 21.17 6.06 -1.16
N GLU A 580 21.26 7.13 -1.94
CA GLU A 580 22.17 7.29 -3.06
C GLU A 580 23.56 7.69 -2.58
N VAL A 581 23.65 8.64 -1.64
CA VAL A 581 24.93 9.15 -1.12
C VAL A 581 25.69 8.07 -0.36
N ALA A 582 24.99 7.18 0.35
CA ALA A 582 25.59 6.05 1.07
C ALA A 582 26.31 5.05 0.16
N ARG A 583 26.14 5.16 -1.16
CA ARG A 583 26.76 4.26 -2.15
C ARG A 583 28.02 4.86 -2.79
N ILE A 584 28.35 6.10 -2.48
CA ILE A 584 29.41 6.87 -3.16
C ILE A 584 30.50 7.21 -2.17
N GLU A 585 31.75 7.10 -2.61
CA GLU A 585 32.92 7.51 -1.86
C GLU A 585 33.77 8.53 -2.64
N ALA A 586 34.61 9.28 -1.92
CA ALA A 586 35.56 10.19 -2.55
C ALA A 586 36.52 9.39 -3.45
N GLY A 587 36.69 9.85 -4.69
CA GLY A 587 37.50 9.18 -5.71
C GLY A 587 36.72 8.33 -6.71
N ASP A 588 35.43 8.07 -6.49
CA ASP A 588 34.55 7.36 -7.42
C ASP A 588 34.47 8.07 -8.79
N ARG A 589 34.28 7.28 -9.84
CA ARG A 589 34.21 7.78 -11.22
C ARG A 589 32.77 8.10 -11.59
N GLY A 590 32.58 9.08 -12.45
CA GLY A 590 31.28 9.41 -13.01
C GLY A 590 31.35 10.01 -14.41
N ARG A 591 30.18 10.36 -14.93
CA ARG A 591 30.03 11.12 -16.17
C ARG A 591 28.96 12.20 -16.02
N PHE A 592 29.22 13.34 -16.63
CA PHE A 592 28.27 14.43 -16.82
C PHE A 592 27.75 14.42 -18.26
N TYR A 593 26.44 14.51 -18.43
CA TYR A 593 25.78 14.64 -19.71
C TYR A 593 25.07 15.99 -19.76
N PRO A 594 25.61 17.00 -20.48
CA PRO A 594 24.98 18.31 -20.59
C PRO A 594 23.57 18.22 -21.20
N GLU A 595 22.62 19.04 -20.74
CA GLU A 595 21.26 19.08 -21.33
C GLU A 595 21.25 19.63 -22.77
N THR A 596 22.24 20.44 -23.14
CA THR A 596 22.35 21.02 -24.48
C THR A 596 22.86 19.97 -25.46
N ARG A 597 22.07 19.69 -26.49
CA ARG A 597 22.42 18.74 -27.55
C ARG A 597 23.67 19.21 -28.30
N GLY A 598 24.56 18.26 -28.60
CA GLY A 598 25.78 18.49 -29.38
C GLY A 598 27.04 18.72 -28.55
N LEU A 599 26.95 18.82 -27.22
CA LEU A 599 28.11 18.90 -26.32
C LEU A 599 28.61 17.49 -25.92
N PRO A 600 29.93 17.32 -25.71
CA PRO A 600 30.50 16.05 -25.26
C PRO A 600 30.13 15.72 -23.80
N SER A 601 30.15 14.43 -23.44
CA SER A 601 30.01 14.00 -22.05
C SER A 601 31.33 14.17 -21.31
N LEU A 602 31.30 14.74 -20.11
CA LEU A 602 32.52 14.99 -19.32
C LEU A 602 32.77 13.85 -18.33
N ALA A 603 34.01 13.37 -18.25
CA ALA A 603 34.41 12.43 -17.21
C ALA A 603 34.54 13.14 -15.86
N LEU A 604 33.93 12.58 -14.82
CA LEU A 604 33.91 13.14 -13.47
C LEU A 604 34.65 12.24 -12.48
N ARG A 605 35.18 12.86 -11.43
CA ARG A 605 35.65 12.18 -10.23
C ARG A 605 35.10 12.83 -8.98
N VAL A 606 34.58 12.04 -8.04
CA VAL A 606 34.03 12.56 -6.79
C VAL A 606 35.17 13.17 -5.96
N LEU A 607 35.08 14.46 -5.67
CA LEU A 607 36.05 15.20 -4.87
C LEU A 607 35.68 15.10 -3.38
N SER A 608 34.43 15.42 -3.05
CA SER A 608 33.93 15.38 -1.68
C SER A 608 32.44 15.07 -1.63
N VAL A 609 32.04 14.46 -0.52
CA VAL A 609 30.66 14.16 -0.16
C VAL A 609 30.41 14.78 1.20
N ASP A 610 29.44 15.69 1.28
CA ASP A 610 29.08 16.33 2.55
C ASP A 610 28.41 15.29 3.46
N ARG A 611 28.83 15.25 4.73
CA ARG A 611 28.29 14.30 5.72
C ARG A 611 26.94 14.74 6.28
N ASP A 612 26.69 16.04 6.27
CA ASP A 612 25.46 16.63 6.79
C ASP A 612 24.48 16.96 5.66
N ALA A 613 23.20 16.76 5.92
CA ALA A 613 22.16 17.14 4.98
C ALA A 613 22.15 18.66 4.76
N SER A 614 22.07 19.08 3.50
CA SER A 614 22.02 20.49 3.13
C SER A 614 20.70 21.12 3.56
N ARG A 615 20.78 22.16 4.41
CA ARG A 615 19.61 22.90 4.91
C ARG A 615 19.01 23.84 3.86
N THR A 616 19.82 24.28 2.92
CA THR A 616 19.44 25.16 1.80
C THR A 616 20.11 24.67 0.53
N LEU A 617 19.42 24.83 -0.60
CA LEU A 617 19.97 24.55 -1.92
C LEU A 617 20.77 25.77 -2.39
N GLY A 618 22.06 25.59 -2.68
CA GLY A 618 22.92 26.67 -3.18
C GLY A 618 22.62 27.02 -4.63
N GLU A 619 22.34 25.99 -5.45
CA GLU A 619 22.14 26.14 -6.89
C GLU A 619 20.66 26.09 -7.26
N ALA A 620 20.08 27.25 -7.55
CA ALA A 620 18.66 27.37 -7.91
C ALA A 620 18.31 26.52 -9.15
N MET A 621 19.23 26.32 -10.09
CA MET A 621 19.00 25.53 -11.30
C MET A 621 18.64 24.06 -11.04
N LEU A 622 19.00 23.52 -9.86
CA LEU A 622 18.68 22.16 -9.44
C LEU A 622 17.33 22.05 -8.73
N ALA A 623 16.72 23.18 -8.36
CA ALA A 623 15.40 23.22 -7.74
C ALA A 623 14.28 22.90 -8.74
N SER A 624 13.25 22.20 -8.28
CA SER A 624 12.05 21.90 -9.08
C SER A 624 11.33 23.14 -9.59
N THR A 625 11.38 24.24 -8.85
CA THR A 625 10.84 25.54 -9.28
C THR A 625 11.57 26.15 -10.48
N HIS A 626 12.81 25.70 -10.76
CA HIS A 626 13.65 26.14 -11.88
C HIS A 626 13.93 25.00 -12.88
N GLY A 627 13.07 23.96 -12.88
CA GLY A 627 13.14 22.83 -13.79
C GLY A 627 14.12 21.72 -13.42
N GLY A 628 14.69 21.76 -12.20
CA GLY A 628 15.56 20.70 -11.68
C GLY A 628 14.79 19.56 -10.98
N GLU A 629 15.50 18.53 -10.53
CA GLU A 629 14.90 17.35 -9.88
C GLU A 629 14.71 17.49 -8.35
N VAL A 630 15.36 18.47 -7.71
CA VAL A 630 15.29 18.60 -6.24
C VAL A 630 14.03 19.35 -5.82
N MET A 631 13.12 18.65 -5.15
CA MET A 631 11.91 19.26 -4.59
C MET A 631 12.26 20.19 -3.44
N VAL A 632 11.98 21.49 -3.63
CA VAL A 632 12.25 22.53 -2.65
C VAL A 632 10.99 23.32 -2.30
N ARG A 633 10.97 23.85 -1.08
CA ARG A 633 10.01 24.84 -0.62
C ARG A 633 10.75 26.15 -0.36
N GLU A 634 10.20 27.24 -0.87
CA GLU A 634 10.76 28.56 -0.62
C GLU A 634 10.32 29.07 0.76
N ARG A 635 11.28 29.48 1.59
CA ARG A 635 11.03 30.12 2.89
C ARG A 635 11.98 31.31 3.04
N ARG A 636 11.42 32.52 3.17
CA ARG A 636 12.18 33.78 3.35
C ARG A 636 13.24 33.99 2.26
N GLY A 637 12.93 33.67 1.00
CA GLY A 637 13.86 33.81 -0.14
C GLY A 637 14.96 32.74 -0.20
N GLN A 638 14.91 31.71 0.64
CA GLN A 638 15.83 30.56 0.58
C GLN A 638 15.10 29.30 0.10
N LEU A 639 15.79 28.52 -0.73
CA LEU A 639 15.29 27.24 -1.25
C LEU A 639 15.63 26.12 -0.27
N VAL A 640 14.63 25.58 0.43
CA VAL A 640 14.80 24.51 1.43
C VAL A 640 14.32 23.18 0.85
N PRO A 641 15.17 22.14 0.76
CA PRO A 641 14.75 20.81 0.29
C PRO A 641 13.63 20.20 1.14
N GLU A 642 12.65 19.54 0.52
CA GLU A 642 11.58 18.84 1.25
C GLU A 642 12.05 17.51 1.85
N LYS A 643 13.10 16.91 1.27
CA LYS A 643 13.76 15.69 1.75
C LYS A 643 15.22 15.99 2.06
N ALA A 644 15.83 15.21 2.95
CA ALA A 644 17.26 15.30 3.21
C ALA A 644 18.05 15.00 1.92
N VAL A 645 18.85 15.98 1.49
CA VAL A 645 19.75 15.86 0.35
C VAL A 645 21.17 16.21 0.78
N TYR A 646 22.12 15.51 0.19
CA TYR A 646 23.54 15.62 0.50
C TYR A 646 24.26 16.16 -0.72
N ARG A 647 25.10 17.18 -0.50
CA ARG A 647 25.86 17.82 -1.56
C ARG A 647 27.05 16.94 -1.92
N VAL A 648 27.25 16.73 -3.22
CA VAL A 648 28.39 16.01 -3.78
C VAL A 648 29.07 16.89 -4.80
N LEU A 649 30.37 17.11 -4.59
CA LEU A 649 31.22 17.87 -5.51
C LEU A 649 32.04 16.91 -6.34
N LEU A 650 31.99 17.07 -7.66
CA LEU A 650 32.75 16.28 -8.62
C LEU A 650 33.69 17.19 -9.40
N GLU A 651 34.93 16.75 -9.58
CA GLU A 651 35.90 17.41 -10.44
C GLU A 651 35.84 16.83 -11.85
N VAL A 652 35.92 17.69 -12.87
CA VAL A 652 35.99 17.27 -14.27
C VAL A 652 37.43 16.87 -14.59
N SER A 653 37.61 15.62 -15.03
CA SER A 653 38.95 15.07 -15.33
C SER A 653 39.51 15.53 -16.68
N ASP A 654 38.65 15.90 -17.63
CA ASP A 654 39.05 16.37 -18.97
C ASP A 654 38.77 17.87 -19.12
N THR A 655 39.83 18.67 -18.98
CA THR A 655 39.74 20.13 -18.98
C THR A 655 39.57 20.73 -20.37
N ALA A 656 39.91 19.99 -21.44
CA ALA A 656 39.76 20.45 -22.82
C ALA A 656 38.30 20.39 -23.27
N ASP A 657 37.63 19.26 -23.00
CA ASP A 657 36.19 19.12 -23.28
C ASP A 657 35.34 20.04 -22.37
N ALA A 658 35.78 20.25 -21.13
CA ALA A 658 35.11 21.20 -20.22
C ALA A 658 35.20 22.65 -20.73
N ALA A 659 36.34 23.04 -21.32
CA ALA A 659 36.50 24.34 -21.95
C ALA A 659 35.60 24.52 -23.19
N ALA A 660 35.30 23.43 -23.93
CA ALA A 660 34.36 23.46 -25.05
C ALA A 660 32.90 23.66 -24.60
N VAL A 661 32.54 23.23 -23.39
CA VAL A 661 31.23 23.53 -22.78
C VAL A 661 31.18 24.99 -22.31
N GLY A 662 32.26 25.50 -21.69
CA GLY A 662 32.59 26.92 -21.56
C GLY A 662 31.63 27.82 -20.76
N ARG A 663 30.52 27.29 -20.22
CA ARG A 663 29.51 28.05 -19.46
C ARG A 663 28.85 27.20 -18.38
N VAL A 664 28.24 27.88 -17.42
CA VAL A 664 27.43 27.24 -16.38
C VAL A 664 26.25 26.53 -17.03
N GLN A 665 26.10 25.23 -16.76
CA GLN A 665 25.08 24.43 -17.41
C GLN A 665 24.60 23.26 -16.55
N ARG A 666 23.30 23.00 -16.58
CA ARG A 666 22.69 21.80 -15.98
C ARG A 666 22.82 20.57 -16.87
N GLY A 667 22.99 19.42 -16.25
CA GLY A 667 23.08 18.13 -16.92
C GLY A 667 22.78 16.97 -15.99
N GLN A 668 22.70 15.79 -16.59
CA GLN A 668 22.55 14.53 -15.87
C GLN A 668 23.92 14.02 -15.43
N VAL A 669 24.04 13.67 -14.15
CA VAL A 669 25.23 13.12 -13.51
C VAL A 669 24.99 11.63 -13.25
N VAL A 670 25.93 10.79 -13.68
CA VAL A 670 25.95 9.36 -13.38
C VAL A 670 27.24 9.03 -12.66
N ILE A 671 27.15 8.60 -11.40
CA ILE A 671 28.27 8.17 -10.57
C ILE A 671 28.26 6.65 -10.47
N TYR A 672 29.43 6.02 -10.64
CA TYR A 672 29.60 4.58 -10.48
C TYR A 672 30.05 4.28 -9.06
N GLY A 673 29.09 3.90 -8.22
CA GLY A 673 29.31 3.59 -6.81
C GLY A 673 29.12 2.11 -6.48
N SER A 674 28.94 1.80 -5.20
CA SER A 674 28.68 0.44 -4.73
C SER A 674 27.36 -0.10 -5.30
N PRO A 675 27.31 -1.39 -5.70
CA PRO A 675 26.17 -1.92 -6.41
C PRO A 675 25.00 -2.24 -5.49
N LYS A 676 23.78 -2.07 -5.99
CA LYS A 676 22.54 -2.37 -5.25
C LYS A 676 21.83 -3.62 -5.77
N THR A 677 21.18 -4.34 -4.86
CA THR A 677 20.33 -5.51 -5.15
C THR A 677 18.85 -5.10 -5.16
N LEU A 678 18.04 -5.73 -6.01
CA LEU A 678 16.60 -5.45 -6.06
C LEU A 678 15.90 -5.88 -4.77
N LEU A 679 16.25 -7.05 -4.24
CA LEU A 679 15.70 -7.55 -2.97
C LEU A 679 16.14 -6.71 -1.75
N GLY A 680 17.34 -6.13 -1.79
CA GLY A 680 17.85 -5.27 -0.73
C GLY A 680 17.07 -3.97 -0.57
N ASP A 681 16.56 -3.40 -1.67
CA ASP A 681 15.72 -2.19 -1.64
C ASP A 681 14.35 -2.48 -1.01
N PHE A 682 13.71 -3.61 -1.38
CA PHE A 682 12.47 -4.03 -0.74
C PHE A 682 12.65 -4.34 0.76
N ALA A 683 13.73 -5.02 1.14
CA ALA A 683 14.02 -5.33 2.53
C ALA A 683 14.28 -4.06 3.35
N ARG A 684 15.11 -3.14 2.85
CA ARG A 684 15.38 -1.86 3.52
C ARG A 684 14.14 -0.99 3.61
N ALA A 685 13.32 -0.93 2.56
CA ALA A 685 12.05 -0.22 2.60
C ALA A 685 11.08 -0.83 3.62
N ALA A 686 10.98 -2.17 3.68
CA ALA A 686 10.15 -2.86 4.65
C ALA A 686 10.62 -2.60 6.10
N VAL A 687 11.93 -2.65 6.34
CA VAL A 687 12.53 -2.33 7.65
C VAL A 687 12.34 -0.85 7.99
N ALA A 688 12.58 0.08 7.06
CA ALA A 688 12.38 1.51 7.30
C ALA A 688 10.91 1.83 7.62
N VAL A 689 9.95 1.16 6.97
CA VAL A 689 8.53 1.27 7.30
C VAL A 689 8.26 0.68 8.68
N LEU A 690 8.78 -0.51 9.00
CA LEU A 690 8.63 -1.12 10.32
C LEU A 690 9.18 -0.22 11.43
N VAL A 691 10.37 0.34 11.25
CA VAL A 691 11.01 1.26 12.23
C VAL A 691 10.15 2.52 12.38
N ARG A 692 9.81 3.19 11.27
CA ARG A 692 8.98 4.41 11.26
C ARG A 692 7.63 4.21 11.95
N GLU A 693 6.99 3.06 11.73
CA GLU A 693 5.69 2.77 12.34
C GLU A 693 5.79 2.14 13.74
N SER A 694 6.98 1.67 14.15
CA SER A 694 7.25 1.17 15.53
C SER A 694 7.48 2.28 16.55
N GLY A 695 7.59 3.54 16.12
CA GLY A 695 7.71 4.70 17.00
C GLY A 695 9.08 4.87 17.66
N TRP A 696 10.13 4.25 17.11
CA TRP A 696 11.54 4.44 17.50
C TRP A 696 12.25 5.45 16.61
#